data_AF-A0AA97NPD8-F1
#
_entry.id   AF-A0AA97NPD8-F1
#
_cell.length_a   1.000
_cell.length_b   1.000
_cell.length_c   1.000
_cell.angle_alpha   90.00
_cell.angle_beta   90.00
_cell.angle_gamma   90.00
#
_symmetry.space_group_name_H-M   'P 1'
#
loop_
_entity.id
_entity.type
_entity.pdbx_description
1 polymer ?
#
loop_
_entity_poly.entity_id
_entity_poly.type
_entity_poly.pdbx_seq_one_letter_code
_entity_poly.pdbx_strand_id
1 'polypeptide(L)'
;MADKISYKTENVAATRVASEDIDKTFRSICIDMVSAALGGKVLAFSDEWFAEAANLLTPTPPIRQPGKMVYTGAWYDGWETRRHNQEPFDWVVIRLGVASGSVEGVEVDTAFFAGNHAPGISVEGCFNLNDDEVVSWKGERGGWETILGYQECGPSQRFGWILNERPTTKQYTHVRLNMYPDGGIARFRLFGHAHPVFPADVNAVFDLAAAQNGGVAISCNDQHFGTKDNLLLPGRGKDMGDGWETSRSRTKGHEDWAIIKLGATGFVDHVVVDTAFFRGNFPQKVRLEAFSAADGTADVGHDAEGWAELVAASKCGPDQEHEFQSLIKDKPITHVKIVMIPDGGIKRAIITSYSHTTEATCISRRRPGPAPSEPTCLPEARTMDLGESSGGIDGGFGDEQKKLRPLPADLPKSLNDRRRPAEPVQETEFYDAWQGQSQFLTSPVTAKPLSFGDLSLNDPAYDDDITKGIEDSDSRLMKMIAAQAAHAAGSDFVNEDVVANDEKLTDAEKTATLQKALAMAASNGNVDLVKRLLQGKAKQYVDVNVPDEDGTPPLIYASCFGHEAVVQVLIDAGADVDRQDRNQWSALMWAMTNRHKTIAKLLLDNGASADTKTSSGRTAFDFIAPDSDMSFYLHDKGYNIGNAGVTDDFYSPGFSQDRFEEEMAENELRRRMMMESARDLEVDLGNVGMDDQPEAADEFDEEEEQEFDWLRCTHDQMFVFQETELDRILDIIITNMRPQRTPSQKPVPANMIFLSARYAHYHSSPELLAKLLITAMDKINDVVEEHQWDMTILAFWISNATLLLHYLKKDAGLVGATAEFQAQLAELINEIFILIVRDAERRLDKVLDPAMLDHETIPGFEDITFQNEWKLFKRKKEVKEEPLERRYRPPSPKQRAKPAPRNVTSLLSSTLFVLDLYDIHSVITCQIISQLLYWIGAELFNRIMSNRKYLARTKAMQIRMNISILEDWARQNNRAPEHYEHGEMRSTGEATVEAARRHLAPVIQLLQWLQCFSSLGADDLEALVGTLQQLKSLSPQQLIHAADHYRPEVGEKGLPKSALKYLLAIQKEATLRREKQRTKPGNTGAPLTPQKGGANGENDKQGSPSSSRGDADNDDDDDDDAPEHLLLDPAVMLPFSLPSVTDMLVTYGAGFGGVNRERERKYIPTVPPEFLAKLEQLNQAQGGGGGVKKPMFGEKDWENEEV
;
A
#
# COMPACT_ATOMS: atom_id res chain seq x y z
N MET A 1 21.41 -41.27 -10.77
CA MET A 1 22.56 -41.55 -9.88
C MET A 1 21.99 -42.18 -8.61
N ALA A 2 21.82 -43.51 -8.55
CA ALA A 2 21.00 -44.14 -7.50
C ALA A 2 21.80 -44.74 -6.33
N ASP A 3 23.01 -45.25 -6.61
CA ASP A 3 23.77 -46.10 -5.67
C ASP A 3 24.58 -45.35 -4.60
N LYS A 4 24.20 -44.11 -4.24
CA LYS A 4 24.94 -43.26 -3.30
C LYS A 4 24.11 -42.53 -2.24
N ILE A 5 22.86 -42.94 -2.03
CA ILE A 5 22.09 -42.50 -0.86
C ILE A 5 22.44 -43.39 0.34
N SER A 6 22.99 -42.78 1.40
CA SER A 6 23.31 -43.46 2.68
C SER A 6 22.06 -43.80 3.48
N TYR A 7 20.99 -43.00 3.32
CA TYR A 7 19.69 -43.16 3.96
C TYR A 7 18.79 -44.11 3.15
N LYS A 8 18.68 -45.38 3.54
CA LYS A 8 17.72 -46.31 2.92
C LYS A 8 16.37 -46.25 3.64
N THR A 9 15.38 -45.67 2.97
CA THR A 9 13.96 -45.87 3.29
C THR A 9 13.56 -47.31 3.01
N GLU A 10 12.54 -47.79 3.72
CA GLU A 10 12.03 -49.14 3.54
C GLU A 10 10.96 -49.19 2.44
N ASN A 11 10.97 -50.25 1.63
CA ASN A 11 10.06 -50.36 0.48
C ASN A 11 8.69 -50.88 0.95
N VAL A 12 7.94 -50.00 1.63
CA VAL A 12 6.56 -50.26 2.05
C VAL A 12 5.66 -50.31 0.82
N ALA A 13 4.98 -51.45 0.64
CA ALA A 13 4.11 -51.66 -0.50
C ALA A 13 2.81 -50.86 -0.35
N ALA A 14 2.53 -50.00 -1.34
CA ALA A 14 1.33 -49.17 -1.43
C ALA A 14 0.74 -49.25 -2.85
N THR A 15 -0.56 -49.03 -2.97
CA THR A 15 -1.32 -49.15 -4.23
C THR A 15 -1.71 -47.76 -4.73
N ARG A 16 -1.22 -47.36 -5.92
CA ARG A 16 -1.52 -46.06 -6.52
C ARG A 16 -2.97 -45.97 -7.02
N VAL A 17 -3.62 -44.85 -6.73
CA VAL A 17 -4.99 -44.50 -7.13
C VAL A 17 -4.97 -43.63 -8.40
N ALA A 18 -6.01 -43.71 -9.23
CA ALA A 18 -6.21 -42.78 -10.35
C ALA A 18 -6.64 -41.39 -9.82
N SER A 19 -6.16 -40.31 -10.44
CA SER A 19 -6.39 -38.93 -9.95
C SER A 19 -7.86 -38.53 -9.86
N GLU A 20 -8.74 -39.13 -10.65
CA GLU A 20 -10.20 -38.91 -10.66
C GLU A 20 -10.95 -39.64 -9.53
N ASP A 21 -10.29 -40.57 -8.84
CA ASP A 21 -10.88 -41.42 -7.79
C ASP A 21 -10.30 -41.15 -6.39
N ILE A 22 -9.26 -40.31 -6.26
CA ILE A 22 -8.64 -39.97 -4.97
C ILE A 22 -9.69 -39.45 -3.97
N ASP A 23 -10.48 -38.44 -4.36
CA ASP A 23 -11.44 -37.81 -3.45
C ASP A 23 -12.56 -38.77 -3.03
N LYS A 24 -13.00 -39.66 -3.93
CA LYS A 24 -14.00 -40.71 -3.67
C LYS A 24 -13.47 -41.80 -2.73
N THR A 25 -12.15 -42.04 -2.77
CA THR A 25 -11.47 -43.11 -2.02
C THR A 25 -11.20 -42.73 -0.56
N PHE A 26 -11.04 -41.43 -0.28
CA PHE A 26 -10.59 -40.94 1.02
C PHE A 26 -11.57 -39.97 1.72
N ARG A 27 -12.12 -38.94 1.05
CA ARG A 27 -12.88 -37.84 1.73
C ARG A 27 -14.26 -38.22 2.29
N SER A 28 -14.67 -39.47 2.14
CA SER A 28 -15.90 -40.05 2.69
C SER A 28 -15.67 -40.90 3.95
N ILE A 29 -14.41 -41.27 4.23
CA ILE A 29 -14.02 -42.29 5.22
C ILE A 29 -12.90 -41.78 6.15
N CYS A 30 -12.03 -40.93 5.62
CA CYS A 30 -10.78 -40.48 6.23
C CYS A 30 -10.78 -38.95 6.39
N ILE A 31 -10.07 -38.44 7.39
CA ILE A 31 -9.76 -37.01 7.51
C ILE A 31 -8.32 -36.73 7.06
N ASP A 32 -8.05 -35.50 6.58
CA ASP A 32 -6.69 -35.03 6.30
C ASP A 32 -5.99 -34.59 7.59
N MET A 33 -5.22 -35.50 8.20
CA MET A 33 -4.65 -35.31 9.54
C MET A 33 -3.52 -34.27 9.60
N VAL A 34 -2.99 -33.82 8.45
CA VAL A 34 -1.99 -32.74 8.35
C VAL A 34 -2.59 -31.37 8.02
N SER A 35 -3.91 -31.29 7.75
CA SER A 35 -4.56 -30.05 7.32
C SER A 35 -4.35 -28.89 8.30
N ALA A 36 -3.98 -27.72 7.79
CA ALA A 36 -3.86 -26.50 8.59
C ALA A 36 -5.18 -26.12 9.28
N ALA A 37 -6.32 -26.38 8.62
CA ALA A 37 -7.66 -26.12 9.16
C ALA A 37 -8.01 -27.01 10.37
N LEU A 38 -7.39 -28.19 10.48
CA LEU A 38 -7.50 -29.10 11.62
C LEU A 38 -6.51 -28.74 12.75
N GLY A 39 -5.63 -27.76 12.52
CA GLY A 39 -4.55 -27.37 13.43
C GLY A 39 -3.20 -28.03 13.14
N GLY A 40 -3.04 -28.69 11.98
CA GLY A 40 -1.75 -29.24 11.54
C GLY A 40 -0.72 -28.14 11.25
N LYS A 41 0.55 -28.38 11.57
CA LYS A 41 1.62 -27.35 11.50
C LYS A 41 2.94 -27.92 11.03
N VAL A 42 3.65 -27.17 10.19
CA VAL A 42 5.08 -27.40 9.94
C VAL A 42 5.87 -27.02 11.20
N LEU A 43 6.79 -27.88 11.62
CA LEU A 43 7.71 -27.61 12.74
C LEU A 43 9.13 -27.28 12.28
N ALA A 44 9.59 -27.93 11.21
CA ALA A 44 10.94 -27.78 10.67
C ALA A 44 11.01 -28.25 9.21
N PHE A 45 11.99 -27.77 8.46
CA PHE A 45 12.25 -28.10 7.06
C PHE A 45 13.75 -28.05 6.75
N SER A 46 14.14 -28.55 5.58
CA SER A 46 15.51 -28.41 5.05
C SER A 46 15.77 -27.07 4.36
N ASP A 47 14.84 -26.60 3.53
CA ASP A 47 14.96 -25.41 2.69
C ASP A 47 13.55 -24.88 2.30
N GLU A 48 13.35 -23.56 2.40
CA GLU A 48 12.15 -22.74 2.06
C GLU A 48 12.25 -21.91 0.76
N TRP A 49 13.28 -22.10 -0.09
CA TRP A 49 13.81 -20.99 -0.90
C TRP A 49 12.83 -20.33 -1.89
N PHE A 50 12.07 -21.09 -2.69
CA PHE A 50 11.20 -20.50 -3.71
C PHE A 50 9.74 -20.35 -3.24
N ALA A 51 9.24 -21.24 -2.38
CA ALA A 51 7.92 -21.14 -1.78
C ALA A 51 7.81 -21.95 -0.46
N GLU A 52 7.03 -21.44 0.50
CA GLU A 52 6.94 -21.93 1.89
C GLU A 52 6.27 -23.32 2.02
N ALA A 53 6.80 -24.18 2.89
CA ALA A 53 6.24 -25.51 3.13
C ALA A 53 4.89 -25.50 3.86
N ALA A 54 4.51 -24.38 4.50
CA ALA A 54 3.18 -24.19 5.08
C ALA A 54 2.06 -24.37 4.03
N ASN A 55 2.30 -23.97 2.78
CA ASN A 55 1.34 -24.08 1.67
C ASN A 55 0.90 -25.51 1.39
N LEU A 56 1.72 -26.52 1.74
CA LEU A 56 1.38 -27.93 1.59
C LEU A 56 0.08 -28.30 2.34
N LEU A 57 -0.15 -27.65 3.48
CA LEU A 57 -1.20 -27.98 4.45
C LEU A 57 -2.51 -27.20 4.22
N THR A 58 -2.45 -26.14 3.40
CA THR A 58 -3.58 -25.26 3.05
C THR A 58 -4.75 -26.08 2.51
N PRO A 59 -5.99 -25.94 3.02
CA PRO A 59 -7.10 -26.84 2.68
C PRO A 59 -7.63 -26.66 1.24
N THR A 60 -7.47 -25.48 0.65
CA THR A 60 -7.91 -25.18 -0.72
C THR A 60 -7.08 -25.94 -1.77
N PRO A 61 -7.64 -26.17 -2.98
CA PRO A 61 -6.84 -26.53 -4.15
C PRO A 61 -5.76 -25.47 -4.41
N PRO A 62 -4.61 -25.83 -4.98
CA PRO A 62 -3.57 -24.87 -5.31
C PRO A 62 -4.01 -23.94 -6.45
N ILE A 63 -3.62 -22.66 -6.37
CA ILE A 63 -3.90 -21.64 -7.40
C ILE A 63 -2.64 -21.22 -8.16
N ARG A 64 -2.82 -20.54 -9.29
CA ARG A 64 -1.72 -19.98 -10.11
C ARG A 64 -2.03 -18.54 -10.48
N GLN A 65 -1.08 -17.64 -10.24
CA GLN A 65 -1.17 -16.23 -10.63
C GLN A 65 -0.05 -15.90 -11.65
N PRO A 66 -0.26 -16.12 -12.97
CA PRO A 66 0.79 -15.99 -13.97
C PRO A 66 1.33 -14.56 -14.05
N GLY A 67 2.63 -14.39 -13.79
CA GLY A 67 3.29 -13.07 -13.78
C GLY A 67 3.54 -12.51 -12.38
N LYS A 68 2.94 -13.08 -11.32
CA LYS A 68 3.30 -12.76 -9.94
C LYS A 68 4.70 -13.33 -9.64
N MET A 69 5.59 -12.47 -9.16
CA MET A 69 6.97 -12.80 -8.83
C MET A 69 7.22 -12.46 -7.35
N VAL A 70 7.95 -13.32 -6.65
CA VAL A 70 8.48 -13.09 -5.30
C VAL A 70 9.99 -12.87 -5.37
N TYR A 71 10.59 -12.44 -4.25
CA TYR A 71 12.02 -12.11 -4.17
C TYR A 71 12.97 -13.23 -4.65
N THR A 72 12.55 -14.50 -4.56
CA THR A 72 13.34 -15.65 -5.03
C THR A 72 12.97 -16.16 -6.43
N GLY A 73 11.83 -15.81 -7.01
CA GLY A 73 11.41 -16.38 -8.30
C GLY A 73 9.98 -16.06 -8.74
N ALA A 74 9.38 -16.94 -9.54
CA ALA A 74 7.95 -16.89 -9.81
C ALA A 74 7.19 -17.36 -8.56
N TRP A 75 6.05 -16.74 -8.25
CA TRP A 75 5.22 -17.18 -7.12
C TRP A 75 4.53 -18.51 -7.45
N TYR A 76 4.56 -19.44 -6.50
CA TYR A 76 3.85 -20.72 -6.54
C TYR A 76 3.06 -20.93 -5.23
N ASP A 77 1.86 -21.46 -5.36
CA ASP A 77 1.05 -21.94 -4.25
C ASP A 77 1.49 -23.37 -3.87
N GLY A 78 2.57 -23.46 -3.09
CA GLY A 78 3.19 -24.72 -2.71
C GLY A 78 4.50 -24.54 -1.94
N TRP A 79 5.22 -25.65 -1.76
CA TRP A 79 6.62 -25.71 -1.33
C TRP A 79 7.51 -25.80 -2.58
N GLU A 80 8.59 -25.03 -2.68
CA GLU A 80 9.66 -25.27 -3.68
C GLU A 80 11.04 -24.95 -3.09
N THR A 81 11.96 -25.90 -3.16
CA THR A 81 13.32 -25.79 -2.59
C THR A 81 14.36 -25.35 -3.62
N ARG A 82 15.49 -24.83 -3.12
CA ARG A 82 16.62 -24.43 -3.95
C ARG A 82 17.16 -25.61 -4.77
N ARG A 83 17.54 -25.32 -6.02
CA ARG A 83 18.05 -26.32 -6.95
C ARG A 83 19.44 -26.82 -6.57
N HIS A 84 19.72 -28.07 -6.93
CA HIS A 84 21.01 -28.73 -6.74
C HIS A 84 21.35 -28.95 -5.26
N ASN A 85 20.42 -29.57 -4.54
CA ASN A 85 20.66 -30.05 -3.19
C ASN A 85 21.88 -30.98 -3.15
N GLN A 86 22.71 -30.83 -2.11
CA GLN A 86 23.90 -31.65 -1.88
C GLN A 86 23.60 -32.85 -0.98
N GLU A 87 22.51 -32.76 -0.21
CA GLU A 87 21.94 -33.86 0.57
C GLU A 87 21.04 -34.74 -0.33
N PRO A 88 20.73 -35.99 0.08
CA PRO A 88 20.01 -36.93 -0.77
C PRO A 88 18.52 -36.58 -0.97
N PHE A 89 17.95 -35.74 -0.12
CA PHE A 89 16.57 -35.25 -0.19
C PHE A 89 16.38 -33.97 0.63
N ASP A 90 15.46 -33.13 0.18
CA ASP A 90 14.81 -32.12 1.03
C ASP A 90 13.70 -32.75 1.86
N TRP A 91 13.36 -32.16 3.01
CA TRP A 91 12.36 -32.70 3.92
C TRP A 91 11.60 -31.61 4.68
N VAL A 92 10.38 -31.94 5.09
CA VAL A 92 9.54 -31.13 5.99
C VAL A 92 8.91 -32.02 7.07
N VAL A 93 8.99 -31.58 8.33
CA VAL A 93 8.40 -32.22 9.51
C VAL A 93 7.12 -31.49 9.89
N ILE A 94 6.04 -32.26 10.03
CA ILE A 94 4.68 -31.77 10.25
C ILE A 94 4.11 -32.42 11.52
N ARG A 95 3.61 -31.60 12.45
CA ARG A 95 2.76 -32.02 13.56
C ARG A 95 1.34 -32.22 13.03
N LEU A 96 0.72 -33.38 13.31
CA LEU A 96 -0.67 -33.62 12.93
C LEU A 96 -1.60 -32.65 13.68
N GLY A 97 -2.73 -32.27 13.06
CA GLY A 97 -3.78 -31.46 13.71
C GLY A 97 -4.60 -32.24 14.75
N VAL A 98 -4.36 -33.54 14.89
CA VAL A 98 -5.00 -34.46 15.83
C VAL A 98 -4.02 -34.87 16.93
N ALA A 99 -4.54 -35.32 18.08
CA ALA A 99 -3.70 -35.79 19.18
C ALA A 99 -2.78 -36.95 18.74
N SER A 100 -3.37 -37.99 18.16
CA SER A 100 -2.70 -39.04 17.36
C SER A 100 -3.68 -39.62 16.32
N GLY A 101 -3.16 -40.34 15.32
CA GLY A 101 -4.00 -41.03 14.33
C GLY A 101 -3.30 -42.19 13.60
N SER A 102 -4.09 -43.11 13.05
CA SER A 102 -3.65 -44.18 12.15
C SER A 102 -3.81 -43.77 10.69
N VAL A 103 -2.78 -43.97 9.87
CA VAL A 103 -2.78 -43.55 8.44
C VAL A 103 -3.41 -44.63 7.57
N GLU A 104 -4.01 -44.20 6.46
CA GLU A 104 -4.78 -45.04 5.55
C GLU A 104 -4.38 -44.80 4.08
N GLY A 105 -3.99 -43.56 3.75
CA GLY A 105 -3.42 -43.20 2.47
C GLY A 105 -2.70 -41.85 2.48
N VAL A 106 -2.03 -41.57 1.37
CA VAL A 106 -1.24 -40.35 1.13
C VAL A 106 -1.66 -39.76 -0.20
N GLU A 107 -1.75 -38.43 -0.27
CA GLU A 107 -1.80 -37.69 -1.53
C GLU A 107 -0.72 -36.60 -1.60
N VAL A 108 -0.15 -36.43 -2.80
CA VAL A 108 0.79 -35.38 -3.17
C VAL A 108 0.30 -34.75 -4.46
N ASP A 109 0.12 -33.43 -4.49
CA ASP A 109 -0.20 -32.68 -5.71
C ASP A 109 1.03 -31.87 -6.15
N THR A 110 1.40 -31.98 -7.42
CA THR A 110 2.51 -31.22 -8.03
C THR A 110 2.02 -30.11 -8.96
N ALA A 111 0.75 -29.70 -8.86
CA ALA A 111 0.09 -28.66 -9.65
C ALA A 111 1.02 -27.48 -9.99
N PHE A 112 1.01 -27.07 -11.26
CA PHE A 112 1.79 -25.96 -11.84
C PHE A 112 3.32 -26.12 -11.85
N PHE A 113 3.91 -27.06 -11.12
CA PHE A 113 5.36 -27.36 -11.14
C PHE A 113 5.78 -28.13 -12.42
N ALA A 114 5.67 -27.46 -13.56
CA ALA A 114 5.86 -27.99 -14.90
C ALA A 114 7.35 -28.13 -15.29
N GLY A 115 8.04 -29.08 -14.64
CA GLY A 115 9.44 -29.43 -14.89
C GLY A 115 10.40 -29.14 -13.74
N ASN A 116 9.91 -28.48 -12.69
CA ASN A 116 10.53 -28.28 -11.38
C ASN A 116 9.78 -29.01 -10.24
N HIS A 117 8.88 -29.95 -10.57
CA HIS A 117 8.21 -30.80 -9.57
C HIS A 117 9.21 -31.70 -8.85
N ALA A 118 8.86 -32.12 -7.63
CA ALA A 118 9.48 -33.25 -6.94
C ALA A 118 9.61 -34.46 -7.88
N PRO A 119 10.83 -34.95 -8.20
CA PRO A 119 11.00 -36.14 -9.04
C PRO A 119 10.45 -37.42 -8.39
N GLY A 120 10.50 -37.47 -7.06
CA GLY A 120 9.86 -38.51 -6.25
C GLY A 120 9.86 -38.15 -4.78
N ILE A 121 9.03 -38.85 -4.00
CA ILE A 121 8.77 -38.58 -2.58
C ILE A 121 8.80 -39.85 -1.74
N SER A 122 8.94 -39.69 -0.42
CA SER A 122 8.64 -40.73 0.58
C SER A 122 8.01 -40.09 1.82
N VAL A 123 7.30 -40.87 2.63
CA VAL A 123 6.63 -40.38 3.84
C VAL A 123 6.98 -41.26 5.02
N GLU A 124 7.33 -40.64 6.14
CA GLU A 124 7.75 -41.30 7.37
C GLU A 124 6.96 -40.72 8.55
N GLY A 125 6.78 -41.47 9.63
CA GLY A 125 6.04 -41.03 10.81
C GLY A 125 6.71 -41.44 12.10
N CYS A 126 6.38 -40.74 13.19
CA CYS A 126 6.74 -41.15 14.55
C CYS A 126 5.60 -40.84 15.53
N PHE A 127 5.67 -41.48 16.70
CA PHE A 127 4.82 -41.17 17.85
C PHE A 127 5.72 -40.59 18.94
N ASN A 128 5.61 -39.28 19.18
CA ASN A 128 6.23 -38.59 20.30
C ASN A 128 5.27 -37.52 20.86
N LEU A 129 5.41 -37.21 22.15
CA LEU A 129 4.70 -36.14 22.86
C LEU A 129 5.56 -34.88 23.01
N ASN A 130 6.85 -34.93 22.65
CA ASN A 130 7.78 -33.81 22.71
C ASN A 130 8.23 -33.38 21.30
N ASP A 131 7.64 -32.30 20.81
CA ASP A 131 7.86 -31.76 19.46
C ASP A 131 9.34 -31.31 19.27
N ASP A 132 9.97 -30.74 20.31
CA ASP A 132 11.40 -30.33 20.29
C ASP A 132 12.35 -31.50 20.04
N GLU A 133 12.04 -32.69 20.57
CA GLU A 133 12.85 -33.89 20.35
C GLU A 133 12.78 -34.33 18.89
N VAL A 134 11.60 -34.30 18.29
CA VAL A 134 11.39 -34.68 16.87
C VAL A 134 12.10 -33.71 15.93
N VAL A 135 12.04 -32.40 16.23
CA VAL A 135 12.80 -31.37 15.48
C VAL A 135 14.31 -31.57 15.62
N SER A 136 14.80 -32.02 16.79
CA SER A 136 16.23 -32.26 17.00
C SER A 136 16.85 -33.30 16.05
N TRP A 137 16.04 -34.24 15.53
CA TRP A 137 16.49 -35.31 14.63
C TRP A 137 16.81 -34.83 13.20
N LYS A 138 16.29 -33.68 12.78
CA LYS A 138 16.53 -33.06 11.45
C LYS A 138 16.34 -34.07 10.30
N GLY A 139 17.32 -34.19 9.40
CA GLY A 139 17.37 -35.15 8.30
C GLY A 139 17.89 -36.55 8.68
N GLU A 140 18.25 -36.81 9.94
CA GLU A 140 18.70 -38.14 10.37
C GLU A 140 17.51 -39.11 10.52
N ARG A 141 17.77 -40.37 10.92
CA ARG A 141 16.72 -41.39 11.04
C ARG A 141 15.94 -41.31 12.36
N GLY A 142 16.56 -40.87 13.46
CA GLY A 142 15.87 -40.66 14.75
C GLY A 142 14.95 -41.82 15.14
N GLY A 143 13.71 -41.49 15.51
CA GLY A 143 12.60 -42.44 15.68
C GLY A 143 11.63 -42.50 14.48
N TRP A 144 12.06 -42.15 13.27
CA TRP A 144 11.22 -42.17 12.07
C TRP A 144 11.04 -43.60 11.51
N GLU A 145 9.80 -43.96 11.22
CA GLU A 145 9.38 -45.20 10.55
C GLU A 145 8.74 -44.89 9.20
N THR A 146 9.10 -45.63 8.15
CA THR A 146 8.56 -45.38 6.80
C THR A 146 7.08 -45.78 6.73
N ILE A 147 6.23 -44.83 6.33
CA ILE A 147 4.79 -45.03 6.07
C ILE A 147 4.58 -45.30 4.58
N LEU A 148 5.22 -44.52 3.71
CA LEU A 148 5.24 -44.68 2.26
C LEU A 148 6.68 -44.74 1.78
N GLY A 149 7.06 -45.86 1.15
CA GLY A 149 8.37 -45.99 0.50
C GLY A 149 8.54 -45.01 -0.67
N TYR A 150 9.71 -44.99 -1.30
CA TYR A 150 9.97 -44.11 -2.44
C TYR A 150 8.95 -44.30 -3.59
N GLN A 151 8.32 -43.22 -4.03
CA GLN A 151 7.40 -43.16 -5.16
C GLN A 151 7.83 -42.08 -6.15
N GLU A 152 7.77 -42.38 -7.46
CA GLU A 152 8.02 -41.39 -8.52
C GLU A 152 6.81 -40.47 -8.71
N CYS A 153 7.08 -39.17 -8.83
CA CYS A 153 6.11 -38.13 -9.11
C CYS A 153 6.31 -37.57 -10.54
N GLY A 154 5.38 -36.74 -11.00
CA GLY A 154 5.39 -36.15 -12.34
C GLY A 154 4.90 -34.70 -12.34
N PRO A 155 4.95 -34.00 -13.49
CA PRO A 155 4.66 -32.57 -13.56
C PRO A 155 3.16 -32.26 -13.47
N SER A 156 2.78 -31.33 -12.58
CA SER A 156 1.43 -30.74 -12.52
C SER A 156 0.28 -31.75 -12.44
N GLN A 157 0.38 -32.74 -11.55
CA GLN A 157 -0.62 -33.81 -11.38
C GLN A 157 -0.82 -34.16 -9.89
N ARG A 158 -2.04 -34.62 -9.55
CA ARG A 158 -2.38 -35.25 -8.27
C ARG A 158 -1.99 -36.73 -8.25
N PHE A 159 -1.29 -37.17 -7.21
CA PHE A 159 -0.87 -38.55 -6.97
C PHE A 159 -1.43 -39.02 -5.64
N GLY A 160 -2.12 -40.17 -5.63
CA GLY A 160 -2.67 -40.77 -4.41
C GLY A 160 -2.23 -42.23 -4.26
N TRP A 161 -1.97 -42.66 -3.02
CA TRP A 161 -1.58 -44.03 -2.67
C TRP A 161 -2.36 -44.53 -1.46
N ILE A 162 -2.96 -45.72 -1.56
CA ILE A 162 -3.54 -46.47 -0.45
C ILE A 162 -2.45 -47.35 0.17
N LEU A 163 -2.34 -47.38 1.49
CA LEU A 163 -1.42 -48.28 2.19
C LEU A 163 -1.97 -49.71 2.21
N ASN A 164 -1.11 -50.72 2.01
CA ASN A 164 -1.56 -52.12 2.00
C ASN A 164 -1.94 -52.63 3.41
N GLU A 165 -1.44 -52.01 4.48
CA GLU A 165 -2.01 -52.11 5.83
C GLU A 165 -3.01 -50.95 6.01
N ARG A 166 -4.31 -51.23 5.88
CA ARG A 166 -5.40 -50.24 5.89
C ARG A 166 -6.33 -50.45 7.09
N PRO A 167 -6.33 -49.57 8.11
CA PRO A 167 -5.34 -48.53 8.41
C PRO A 167 -4.05 -49.10 9.03
N THR A 168 -3.04 -48.26 9.26
CA THR A 168 -1.80 -48.65 9.93
C THR A 168 -2.05 -49.19 11.34
N THR A 169 -1.36 -50.27 11.70
CA THR A 169 -1.42 -50.87 13.05
C THR A 169 -0.84 -49.97 14.15
N LYS A 170 -0.06 -48.96 13.78
CA LYS A 170 0.53 -47.94 14.65
C LYS A 170 -0.17 -46.60 14.49
N GLN A 171 -0.13 -45.83 15.57
CA GLN A 171 -0.53 -44.42 15.62
C GLN A 171 0.69 -43.52 15.45
N TYR A 172 0.47 -42.34 14.88
CA TYR A 172 1.50 -41.31 14.70
C TYR A 172 1.02 -39.97 15.28
N THR A 173 1.95 -39.11 15.67
CA THR A 173 1.71 -37.72 16.10
C THR A 173 2.41 -36.71 15.19
N HIS A 174 3.47 -37.16 14.51
CA HIS A 174 4.25 -36.38 13.55
C HIS A 174 4.48 -37.19 12.27
N VAL A 175 4.61 -36.48 11.16
CA VAL A 175 4.98 -37.04 9.85
C VAL A 175 6.08 -36.19 9.20
N ARG A 176 7.01 -36.84 8.51
CA ARG A 176 8.02 -36.22 7.65
C ARG A 176 7.76 -36.58 6.20
N LEU A 177 7.65 -35.58 5.35
CA LEU A 177 7.64 -35.73 3.88
C LEU A 177 9.06 -35.48 3.38
N ASN A 178 9.60 -36.42 2.59
CA ASN A 178 10.91 -36.32 1.96
C ASN A 178 10.76 -36.17 0.43
N MET A 179 11.53 -35.29 -0.20
CA MET A 179 11.51 -34.96 -1.63
C MET A 179 12.91 -35.14 -2.25
N TYR A 180 13.02 -35.93 -3.32
CA TYR A 180 14.33 -36.42 -3.81
C TYR A 180 14.71 -35.85 -5.19
N PRO A 181 15.81 -35.08 -5.33
CA PRO A 181 16.65 -34.47 -4.28
C PRO A 181 16.22 -33.04 -3.88
N ASP A 182 15.61 -32.32 -4.82
CA ASP A 182 15.07 -30.96 -4.74
C ASP A 182 13.91 -30.83 -5.74
N GLY A 183 13.06 -29.80 -5.59
CA GLY A 183 11.91 -29.54 -6.47
C GLY A 183 10.76 -28.81 -5.77
N GLY A 184 9.56 -28.92 -6.32
CA GLY A 184 8.34 -28.33 -5.76
C GLY A 184 7.13 -29.27 -5.69
N ILE A 185 6.26 -29.01 -4.71
CA ILE A 185 5.03 -29.74 -4.37
C ILE A 185 3.96 -28.71 -3.96
N ALA A 186 2.77 -28.79 -4.55
CA ALA A 186 1.69 -27.83 -4.32
C ALA A 186 0.88 -28.14 -3.04
N ARG A 187 0.52 -29.41 -2.81
CA ARG A 187 -0.22 -29.86 -1.62
C ARG A 187 0.24 -31.24 -1.14
N PHE A 188 0.09 -31.49 0.15
CA PHE A 188 0.30 -32.80 0.79
C PHE A 188 -0.91 -33.13 1.67
N ARG A 189 -1.44 -34.35 1.55
CA ARG A 189 -2.55 -34.87 2.36
C ARG A 189 -2.16 -36.18 3.02
N LEU A 190 -2.58 -36.34 4.27
CA LEU A 190 -2.37 -37.56 5.06
C LEU A 190 -3.72 -38.07 5.53
N PHE A 191 -4.32 -38.95 4.73
CA PHE A 191 -5.63 -39.50 5.00
C PHE A 191 -5.56 -40.59 6.06
N GLY A 192 -6.37 -40.48 7.10
CA GLY A 192 -6.48 -41.51 8.13
C GLY A 192 -7.63 -41.30 9.11
N HIS A 193 -7.52 -41.96 10.27
CA HIS A 193 -8.45 -41.86 11.39
C HIS A 193 -7.73 -41.27 12.60
N ALA A 194 -8.27 -40.19 13.17
CA ALA A 194 -7.84 -39.71 14.48
C ALA A 194 -8.32 -40.62 15.60
N HIS A 195 -7.55 -40.70 16.68
CA HIS A 195 -7.96 -41.37 17.91
C HIS A 195 -8.33 -40.33 18.98
N PRO A 196 -9.58 -40.33 19.50
CA PRO A 196 -9.98 -39.41 20.55
C PRO A 196 -9.16 -39.62 21.82
N VAL A 197 -8.67 -38.53 22.40
CA VAL A 197 -8.06 -38.51 23.73
C VAL A 197 -9.08 -37.92 24.70
N PHE A 198 -9.76 -38.78 25.44
CA PHE A 198 -10.77 -38.38 26.40
C PHE A 198 -10.14 -37.63 27.60
N PRO A 199 -10.77 -36.54 28.08
CA PRO A 199 -10.34 -35.84 29.29
C PRO A 199 -10.29 -36.75 30.52
N ALA A 200 -9.38 -36.45 31.44
CA ALA A 200 -9.30 -37.14 32.73
C ALA A 200 -10.36 -36.69 33.74
N ASP A 201 -10.98 -35.51 33.54
CA ASP A 201 -12.17 -35.07 34.27
C ASP A 201 -13.43 -35.56 33.55
N VAL A 202 -14.27 -36.30 34.28
CA VAL A 202 -15.53 -36.86 33.77
C VAL A 202 -16.58 -35.76 33.48
N ASN A 203 -16.40 -34.57 34.05
CA ASN A 203 -17.29 -33.42 33.86
C ASN A 203 -16.84 -32.48 32.72
N ALA A 204 -15.69 -32.75 32.09
CA ALA A 204 -15.20 -31.94 30.98
C ALA A 204 -16.08 -32.13 29.75
N VAL A 205 -16.52 -31.01 29.15
CA VAL A 205 -17.36 -31.01 27.94
C VAL A 205 -16.55 -31.60 26.78
N PHE A 206 -16.93 -32.81 26.34
CA PHE A 206 -16.29 -33.51 25.22
C PHE A 206 -17.21 -33.52 24.00
N ASP A 207 -16.74 -32.90 22.92
CA ASP A 207 -17.41 -32.92 21.61
C ASP A 207 -17.13 -34.23 20.87
N LEU A 208 -18.20 -34.98 20.61
CA LEU A 208 -18.18 -36.24 19.88
C LEU A 208 -18.14 -36.06 18.35
N ALA A 209 -18.44 -34.86 17.83
CA ALA A 209 -18.48 -34.55 16.41
C ALA A 209 -17.16 -34.00 15.86
N ALA A 210 -16.35 -33.31 16.69
CA ALA A 210 -15.06 -32.73 16.28
C ALA A 210 -14.17 -33.71 15.50
N ALA A 211 -13.64 -33.27 14.36
CA ALA A 211 -12.72 -34.05 13.54
C ALA A 211 -11.42 -34.38 14.29
N GLN A 212 -10.99 -33.51 15.23
CA GLN A 212 -9.86 -33.77 16.12
C GLN A 212 -10.06 -35.00 17.02
N ASN A 213 -11.33 -35.35 17.32
CA ASN A 213 -11.73 -36.52 18.10
C ASN A 213 -12.15 -37.72 17.22
N GLY A 214 -11.94 -37.64 15.90
CA GLY A 214 -12.25 -38.71 14.95
C GLY A 214 -13.66 -38.66 14.35
N GLY A 215 -14.41 -37.57 14.53
CA GLY A 215 -15.68 -37.37 13.83
C GLY A 215 -15.48 -37.18 12.32
N VAL A 216 -16.42 -37.70 11.52
CA VAL A 216 -16.36 -37.67 10.04
C VAL A 216 -17.74 -37.40 9.45
N ALA A 217 -17.86 -36.42 8.56
CA ALA A 217 -19.08 -36.20 7.81
C ALA A 217 -19.11 -37.14 6.59
N ILE A 218 -19.94 -38.19 6.64
CA ILE A 218 -19.97 -39.26 5.63
C ILE A 218 -20.57 -38.75 4.32
N SER A 219 -21.75 -38.12 4.40
CA SER A 219 -22.54 -37.77 3.22
C SER A 219 -23.48 -36.60 3.47
N CYS A 220 -23.92 -35.96 2.39
CA CYS A 220 -24.91 -34.89 2.35
C CYS A 220 -25.63 -34.94 1.00
N ASN A 221 -26.74 -34.22 0.83
CA ASN A 221 -27.47 -34.16 -0.44
C ASN A 221 -26.95 -33.06 -1.39
N ASP A 222 -26.51 -31.91 -0.86
CA ASP A 222 -25.94 -30.80 -1.63
C ASP A 222 -24.70 -30.17 -0.97
N GLN A 223 -23.84 -29.55 -1.78
CA GLN A 223 -22.74 -28.68 -1.36
C GLN A 223 -22.54 -27.61 -2.46
N HIS A 224 -22.98 -26.39 -2.19
CA HIS A 224 -22.84 -25.27 -3.12
C HIS A 224 -21.55 -24.47 -2.87
N PHE A 225 -21.31 -24.12 -1.61
CA PHE A 225 -20.06 -23.51 -1.13
C PHE A 225 -19.58 -24.20 0.16
N GLY A 226 -18.27 -24.20 0.37
CA GLY A 226 -17.63 -24.95 1.45
C GLY A 226 -17.82 -26.47 1.32
N THR A 227 -17.70 -27.21 2.43
CA THR A 227 -17.90 -28.67 2.46
C THR A 227 -18.52 -29.14 3.77
N LYS A 228 -19.24 -30.26 3.73
CA LYS A 228 -19.82 -30.97 4.88
C LYS A 228 -18.82 -31.22 6.03
N ASP A 229 -17.55 -31.38 5.67
CA ASP A 229 -16.46 -31.70 6.61
C ASP A 229 -16.06 -30.49 7.46
N ASN A 230 -16.30 -29.28 6.96
CA ASN A 230 -16.04 -28.03 7.68
C ASN A 230 -16.88 -27.89 8.96
N LEU A 231 -18.03 -28.58 9.04
CA LEU A 231 -18.89 -28.60 10.23
C LEU A 231 -18.15 -29.07 11.50
N LEU A 232 -17.08 -29.85 11.34
CA LEU A 232 -16.38 -30.58 12.39
C LEU A 232 -15.01 -29.97 12.75
N LEU A 233 -14.68 -28.81 12.16
CA LEU A 233 -13.40 -28.13 12.36
C LEU A 233 -13.35 -27.33 13.67
N PRO A 234 -12.17 -27.09 14.25
CA PRO A 234 -12.02 -26.24 15.43
C PRO A 234 -12.36 -24.77 15.14
N GLY A 235 -12.88 -24.08 16.17
CA GLY A 235 -13.22 -22.65 16.13
C GLY A 235 -14.40 -22.29 15.22
N ARG A 236 -14.86 -21.03 15.26
CA ARG A 236 -16.02 -20.53 14.49
C ARG A 236 -15.70 -20.15 13.03
N GLY A 237 -14.46 -20.36 12.58
CA GLY A 237 -14.03 -20.01 11.22
C GLY A 237 -13.67 -18.53 11.01
N LYS A 238 -13.58 -18.09 9.76
CA LYS A 238 -13.21 -16.72 9.35
C LYS A 238 -14.21 -15.99 8.45
N ASP A 239 -14.85 -16.73 7.55
CA ASP A 239 -15.64 -16.23 6.42
C ASP A 239 -16.85 -17.15 6.20
N MET A 240 -17.49 -17.19 5.03
CA MET A 240 -18.52 -18.21 4.74
C MET A 240 -17.95 -19.53 4.18
N GLY A 241 -16.88 -19.47 3.39
CA GLY A 241 -16.29 -20.60 2.65
C GLY A 241 -15.74 -21.72 3.53
N ASP A 242 -15.29 -21.42 4.75
CA ASP A 242 -14.90 -22.43 5.75
C ASP A 242 -16.08 -23.05 6.54
N GLY A 243 -17.31 -23.01 5.99
CA GLY A 243 -18.50 -23.69 6.50
C GLY A 243 -19.07 -24.74 5.52
N TRP A 244 -20.36 -25.08 5.63
CA TRP A 244 -21.11 -25.86 4.65
C TRP A 244 -22.35 -25.07 4.22
N GLU A 245 -22.47 -24.76 2.93
CA GLU A 245 -23.60 -24.04 2.33
C GLU A 245 -24.22 -24.84 1.17
N THR A 246 -25.53 -24.67 0.99
CA THR A 246 -26.38 -25.40 0.05
C THR A 246 -27.11 -24.46 -0.92
N SER A 247 -27.51 -25.01 -2.07
CA SER A 247 -28.08 -24.28 -3.20
C SER A 247 -29.48 -23.76 -2.90
N ARG A 248 -29.68 -22.43 -2.91
CA ARG A 248 -30.98 -21.80 -2.59
C ARG A 248 -32.15 -22.45 -3.34
N SER A 249 -33.02 -23.13 -2.60
CA SER A 249 -34.12 -23.89 -3.16
C SER A 249 -35.34 -23.02 -3.44
N ARG A 250 -36.22 -23.55 -4.28
CA ARG A 250 -37.55 -22.99 -4.57
C ARG A 250 -38.66 -24.04 -4.43
N THR A 251 -38.30 -25.25 -4.01
CA THR A 251 -39.21 -26.39 -3.87
C THR A 251 -39.89 -26.33 -2.52
N LYS A 252 -41.23 -26.35 -2.51
CA LYS A 252 -42.00 -26.26 -1.26
C LYS A 252 -41.82 -27.54 -0.43
N GLY A 253 -41.15 -27.42 0.72
CA GLY A 253 -40.82 -28.56 1.58
C GLY A 253 -39.51 -29.24 1.19
N HIS A 254 -38.56 -28.51 0.62
CA HIS A 254 -37.16 -28.93 0.57
C HIS A 254 -36.58 -29.01 2.00
N GLU A 255 -35.64 -29.93 2.20
CA GLU A 255 -34.79 -30.02 3.37
C GLU A 255 -33.40 -30.49 2.90
N ASP A 256 -32.35 -29.74 3.23
CA ASP A 256 -30.96 -30.12 3.01
C ASP A 256 -30.39 -30.84 4.24
N TRP A 257 -29.49 -31.81 4.07
CA TRP A 257 -28.99 -32.62 5.19
C TRP A 257 -27.54 -33.08 5.04
N ALA A 258 -26.89 -33.29 6.19
CA ALA A 258 -25.57 -33.89 6.30
C ALA A 258 -25.55 -34.94 7.43
N ILE A 259 -24.89 -36.08 7.20
CA ILE A 259 -24.74 -37.20 8.14
C ILE A 259 -23.31 -37.20 8.69
N ILE A 260 -23.21 -37.00 10.00
CA ILE A 260 -21.98 -36.99 10.78
C ILE A 260 -21.88 -38.30 11.55
N LYS A 261 -20.76 -39.01 11.41
CA LYS A 261 -20.33 -40.07 12.31
C LYS A 261 -19.59 -39.46 13.48
N LEU A 262 -19.97 -39.85 14.69
CA LEU A 262 -19.28 -39.42 15.91
C LEU A 262 -17.96 -40.18 16.07
N GLY A 263 -16.90 -39.49 16.49
CA GLY A 263 -15.58 -40.09 16.70
C GLY A 263 -15.51 -41.10 17.85
N ALA A 264 -16.49 -41.03 18.76
CA ALA A 264 -16.74 -42.04 19.77
C ALA A 264 -18.25 -42.24 19.95
N THR A 265 -18.65 -43.46 20.33
CA THR A 265 -20.04 -43.76 20.72
C THR A 265 -20.33 -43.21 22.11
N GLY A 266 -21.32 -42.32 22.26
CA GLY A 266 -21.56 -41.62 23.53
C GLY A 266 -22.99 -41.14 23.72
N PHE A 267 -23.28 -40.62 24.91
CA PHE A 267 -24.57 -40.01 25.26
C PHE A 267 -24.51 -38.51 25.01
N VAL A 268 -25.42 -37.98 24.20
CA VAL A 268 -25.47 -36.55 23.83
C VAL A 268 -26.40 -35.81 24.79
N ASP A 269 -25.93 -34.70 25.37
CA ASP A 269 -26.73 -33.88 26.29
C ASP A 269 -27.11 -32.52 25.70
N HIS A 270 -26.17 -31.85 25.04
CA HIS A 270 -26.40 -30.59 24.32
C HIS A 270 -25.79 -30.65 22.91
N VAL A 271 -26.36 -29.89 21.98
CA VAL A 271 -25.84 -29.71 20.63
C VAL A 271 -25.85 -28.22 20.30
N VAL A 272 -24.74 -27.70 19.78
CA VAL A 272 -24.65 -26.33 19.27
C VAL A 272 -24.57 -26.36 17.75
N VAL A 273 -25.47 -25.62 17.08
CA VAL A 273 -25.40 -25.36 15.64
C VAL A 273 -25.00 -23.91 15.44
N ASP A 274 -23.79 -23.70 14.95
CA ASP A 274 -23.25 -22.37 14.68
C ASP A 274 -23.56 -21.92 13.25
N THR A 275 -23.98 -20.67 13.09
CA THR A 275 -24.28 -20.00 11.81
C THR A 275 -23.37 -18.79 11.56
N ALA A 276 -22.22 -18.72 12.23
CA ALA A 276 -21.21 -17.69 12.04
C ALA A 276 -20.96 -17.37 10.56
N PHE A 277 -20.86 -16.07 10.26
CA PHE A 277 -20.70 -15.44 8.95
C PHE A 277 -21.86 -15.62 7.95
N PHE A 278 -22.76 -16.59 8.13
CA PHE A 278 -23.95 -16.79 7.29
C PHE A 278 -25.05 -15.76 7.62
N ARG A 279 -24.88 -14.53 7.17
CA ARG A 279 -25.75 -13.38 7.52
C ARG A 279 -27.03 -13.27 6.68
N GLY A 280 -26.96 -13.61 5.39
CA GLY A 280 -28.09 -13.53 4.44
C GLY A 280 -28.65 -14.88 3.98
N ASN A 281 -28.02 -15.97 4.42
CA ASN A 281 -28.12 -17.33 3.89
C ASN A 281 -28.09 -18.42 4.99
N PHE A 282 -28.25 -18.06 6.27
CA PHE A 282 -28.49 -19.03 7.33
C PHE A 282 -29.82 -19.79 7.10
N PRO A 283 -29.93 -21.07 7.51
CA PRO A 283 -31.16 -21.83 7.35
C PRO A 283 -32.30 -21.24 8.19
N GLN A 284 -33.52 -21.22 7.64
CA GLN A 284 -34.68 -20.70 8.39
C GLN A 284 -34.96 -21.53 9.65
N LYS A 285 -34.73 -22.85 9.58
CA LYS A 285 -34.76 -23.76 10.71
C LYS A 285 -33.72 -24.86 10.59
N VAL A 286 -33.37 -25.47 11.73
CA VAL A 286 -32.63 -26.74 11.80
C VAL A 286 -33.40 -27.79 12.61
N ARG A 287 -33.29 -29.05 12.20
CA ARG A 287 -33.72 -30.26 12.93
C ARG A 287 -32.51 -31.19 13.02
N LEU A 288 -32.39 -31.96 14.10
CA LEU A 288 -31.36 -32.99 14.21
C LEU A 288 -31.98 -34.34 14.56
N GLU A 289 -31.45 -35.39 13.94
CA GLU A 289 -31.85 -36.78 14.13
C GLU A 289 -30.63 -37.62 14.49
N ALA A 290 -30.76 -38.60 15.39
CA ALA A 290 -29.68 -39.45 15.87
C ALA A 290 -29.91 -40.93 15.50
N PHE A 291 -28.81 -41.68 15.33
CA PHE A 291 -28.82 -43.10 15.01
C PHE A 291 -27.82 -43.90 15.87
N SER A 292 -28.23 -45.10 16.27
CA SER A 292 -27.46 -46.03 17.12
C SER A 292 -27.14 -47.33 16.34
N ALA A 293 -26.02 -47.34 15.61
CA ALA A 293 -25.57 -48.50 14.86
C ALA A 293 -24.91 -49.55 15.77
N ALA A 294 -25.31 -50.82 15.66
CA ALA A 294 -24.85 -51.89 16.54
C ALA A 294 -23.34 -52.17 16.47
N ASP A 295 -22.74 -52.03 15.27
CA ASP A 295 -21.32 -52.32 15.01
C ASP A 295 -20.46 -51.06 14.76
N GLY A 296 -21.01 -49.85 14.95
CA GLY A 296 -20.29 -48.56 14.83
C GLY A 296 -19.67 -48.22 13.45
N THR A 297 -19.89 -49.07 12.45
CA THR A 297 -19.13 -49.10 11.17
C THR A 297 -19.99 -49.30 9.92
N ALA A 298 -21.31 -49.40 10.07
CA ALA A 298 -22.23 -49.51 8.93
C ALA A 298 -22.51 -48.16 8.27
N ASP A 299 -22.54 -48.11 6.93
CA ASP A 299 -22.98 -46.94 6.16
C ASP A 299 -24.47 -46.67 6.41
N VAL A 300 -24.78 -45.64 7.20
CA VAL A 300 -26.16 -45.26 7.51
C VAL A 300 -26.71 -44.32 6.43
N GLY A 301 -27.62 -44.82 5.60
CA GLY A 301 -28.34 -43.99 4.62
C GLY A 301 -29.34 -43.02 5.26
N HIS A 302 -29.66 -41.93 4.56
CA HIS A 302 -30.56 -40.90 5.09
C HIS A 302 -32.00 -41.37 5.36
N ASP A 303 -32.48 -42.33 4.57
CA ASP A 303 -33.78 -43.02 4.67
C ASP A 303 -33.80 -44.19 5.67
N ALA A 304 -32.73 -44.47 6.40
CA ALA A 304 -32.63 -45.67 7.24
C ALA A 304 -33.70 -45.72 8.34
N GLU A 305 -34.45 -46.83 8.41
CA GLU A 305 -35.42 -47.10 9.48
C GLU A 305 -34.68 -47.21 10.84
N GLY A 306 -34.64 -46.11 11.59
CA GLY A 306 -33.96 -46.04 12.89
C GLY A 306 -33.51 -44.64 13.33
N TRP A 307 -33.53 -43.64 12.44
CA TRP A 307 -33.34 -42.23 12.82
C TRP A 307 -34.40 -41.79 13.85
N ALA A 308 -33.96 -41.18 14.95
CA ALA A 308 -34.81 -40.67 16.02
C ALA A 308 -34.56 -39.18 16.26
N GLU A 309 -35.60 -38.38 16.51
CA GLU A 309 -35.48 -36.93 16.69
C GLU A 309 -34.63 -36.59 17.94
N LEU A 310 -33.50 -35.92 17.71
CA LEU A 310 -32.55 -35.46 18.73
C LEU A 310 -32.85 -34.01 19.15
N VAL A 311 -33.18 -33.17 18.17
CA VAL A 311 -33.58 -31.77 18.33
C VAL A 311 -34.73 -31.46 17.36
N ALA A 312 -35.84 -30.98 17.91
CA ALA A 312 -37.03 -30.58 17.14
C ALA A 312 -36.75 -29.38 16.22
N ALA A 313 -37.50 -29.28 15.11
CA ALA A 313 -37.31 -28.28 14.05
C ALA A 313 -37.44 -26.81 14.53
N SER A 314 -36.30 -26.23 14.91
CA SER A 314 -36.15 -24.96 15.63
C SER A 314 -35.64 -23.85 14.73
N LYS A 315 -36.04 -22.59 14.99
CA LYS A 315 -35.68 -21.44 14.14
C LYS A 315 -34.27 -20.94 14.45
N CYS A 316 -33.47 -20.67 13.42
CA CYS A 316 -32.19 -20.00 13.55
C CYS A 316 -32.27 -18.48 13.28
N GLY A 317 -31.25 -17.76 13.71
CA GLY A 317 -30.88 -16.41 13.28
C GLY A 317 -29.53 -16.41 12.53
N PRO A 318 -29.08 -15.24 12.03
CA PRO A 318 -27.78 -15.07 11.39
C PRO A 318 -26.64 -15.02 12.40
N ASP A 319 -25.43 -15.45 11.99
CA ASP A 319 -24.15 -15.22 12.68
C ASP A 319 -24.05 -15.77 14.12
N GLN A 320 -24.97 -16.66 14.50
CA GLN A 320 -25.26 -17.03 15.89
C GLN A 320 -25.03 -18.53 16.18
N GLU A 321 -24.56 -18.82 17.39
CA GLU A 321 -24.54 -20.15 17.99
C GLU A 321 -25.92 -20.51 18.57
N HIS A 322 -26.48 -21.64 18.15
CA HIS A 322 -27.79 -22.14 18.58
C HIS A 322 -27.62 -23.38 19.45
N GLU A 323 -27.74 -23.21 20.77
CA GLU A 323 -27.69 -24.32 21.71
C GLU A 323 -29.06 -25.01 21.87
N PHE A 324 -29.05 -26.34 21.79
CA PHE A 324 -30.22 -27.19 21.93
C PHE A 324 -29.95 -28.33 22.91
N GLN A 325 -30.88 -28.58 23.83
CA GLN A 325 -30.82 -29.75 24.70
C GLN A 325 -31.32 -31.02 23.99
N SER A 326 -30.59 -32.11 24.16
CA SER A 326 -30.91 -33.43 23.60
C SER A 326 -32.22 -33.98 24.14
N LEU A 327 -33.10 -34.40 23.22
CA LEU A 327 -34.31 -35.17 23.50
C LEU A 327 -34.02 -36.65 23.84
N ILE A 328 -32.79 -37.12 23.61
CA ILE A 328 -32.39 -38.53 23.74
C ILE A 328 -31.21 -38.64 24.73
N LYS A 329 -31.53 -38.84 26.01
CA LYS A 329 -30.52 -38.92 27.09
C LYS A 329 -30.09 -40.35 27.43
N ASP A 330 -30.98 -41.33 27.31
CA ASP A 330 -30.74 -42.72 27.78
C ASP A 330 -30.26 -43.70 26.69
N LYS A 331 -29.69 -43.23 25.57
CA LYS A 331 -29.20 -44.09 24.48
C LYS A 331 -27.82 -43.66 23.97
N PRO A 332 -26.89 -44.60 23.72
CA PRO A 332 -25.64 -44.29 23.05
C PRO A 332 -25.89 -43.99 21.57
N ILE A 333 -25.39 -42.85 21.10
CA ILE A 333 -25.52 -42.37 19.73
C ILE A 333 -24.20 -42.63 18.98
N THR A 334 -24.31 -42.90 17.68
CA THR A 334 -23.17 -43.24 16.80
C THR A 334 -23.05 -42.30 15.61
N HIS A 335 -24.19 -41.81 15.11
CA HIS A 335 -24.29 -40.88 14.00
C HIS A 335 -25.38 -39.86 14.30
N VAL A 336 -25.21 -38.64 13.79
CA VAL A 336 -26.20 -37.56 13.84
C VAL A 336 -26.38 -36.98 12.44
N LYS A 337 -27.64 -36.83 12.02
CA LYS A 337 -28.05 -36.20 10.77
C LYS A 337 -28.58 -34.80 11.10
N ILE A 338 -27.92 -33.79 10.55
CA ILE A 338 -28.34 -32.40 10.65
C ILE A 338 -29.19 -32.10 9.42
N VAL A 339 -30.31 -31.40 9.62
CA VAL A 339 -31.27 -31.07 8.57
C VAL A 339 -31.54 -29.57 8.61
N MET A 340 -31.18 -28.87 7.53
CA MET A 340 -31.54 -27.48 7.24
C MET A 340 -32.89 -27.40 6.54
N ILE A 341 -33.66 -26.35 6.83
CA ILE A 341 -34.98 -26.15 6.23
C ILE A 341 -35.14 -24.65 5.88
N PRO A 342 -35.47 -24.28 4.62
CA PRO A 342 -35.52 -25.16 3.43
C PRO A 342 -34.13 -25.55 2.91
N ASP A 343 -33.19 -24.61 3.01
CA ASP A 343 -31.81 -24.58 2.50
C ASP A 343 -31.02 -23.55 3.33
N GLY A 344 -29.69 -23.47 3.16
CA GLY A 344 -28.85 -22.43 3.76
C GLY A 344 -27.40 -22.85 4.05
N GLY A 345 -26.75 -22.13 4.97
CA GLY A 345 -25.39 -22.40 5.45
C GLY A 345 -25.26 -22.57 6.96
N ILE A 346 -24.47 -23.57 7.39
CA ILE A 346 -24.08 -23.84 8.78
C ILE A 346 -22.55 -23.81 8.88
N LYS A 347 -22.03 -23.21 9.95
CA LYS A 347 -20.60 -23.08 10.19
C LYS A 347 -20.01 -24.28 10.94
N ARG A 348 -20.57 -24.64 12.10
CA ARG A 348 -20.14 -25.76 12.95
C ARG A 348 -21.30 -26.54 13.54
N ALA A 349 -21.04 -27.79 13.91
CA ALA A 349 -21.94 -28.62 14.69
C ALA A 349 -21.18 -29.32 15.83
N ILE A 350 -21.38 -28.85 17.06
CA ILE A 350 -20.69 -29.31 18.27
C ILE A 350 -21.66 -30.20 19.04
N ILE A 351 -21.30 -31.46 19.33
CA ILE A 351 -22.20 -32.48 19.88
C ILE A 351 -21.63 -32.99 21.21
N THR A 352 -22.09 -32.42 22.33
CA THR A 352 -21.43 -32.56 23.63
C THR A 352 -21.96 -33.74 24.46
N SER A 353 -21.06 -34.29 25.27
CA SER A 353 -21.33 -35.42 26.17
C SER A 353 -20.79 -35.18 27.58
N TYR A 354 -21.47 -35.77 28.58
CA TYR A 354 -21.24 -35.53 30.03
C TYR A 354 -20.94 -36.81 30.84
N SER A 355 -20.69 -37.96 30.19
CA SER A 355 -20.34 -39.19 30.92
C SER A 355 -19.53 -40.20 30.09
N HIS A 356 -18.22 -40.27 30.33
CA HIS A 356 -17.38 -41.36 29.86
C HIS A 356 -17.43 -42.56 30.83
N THR A 357 -18.51 -43.36 30.77
CA THR A 357 -18.53 -44.68 31.40
C THR A 357 -17.73 -45.68 30.57
N THR A 358 -16.58 -46.11 31.10
CA THR A 358 -15.56 -46.90 30.40
C THR A 358 -15.90 -48.41 30.30
N GLU A 359 -17.05 -48.76 29.71
CA GLU A 359 -17.46 -50.14 29.41
C GLU A 359 -17.65 -50.40 27.90
N ALA A 360 -16.63 -50.11 27.09
CA ALA A 360 -16.68 -50.28 25.64
C ALA A 360 -15.47 -51.01 25.01
N THR A 361 -14.72 -51.85 25.74
CA THR A 361 -13.72 -52.78 25.12
C THR A 361 -13.26 -53.91 26.06
N CYS A 362 -13.96 -55.06 26.06
CA CYS A 362 -13.39 -56.33 26.56
C CYS A 362 -14.22 -57.56 26.13
N ILE A 363 -13.76 -58.29 25.10
CA ILE A 363 -14.38 -59.57 24.70
C ILE A 363 -13.55 -60.77 25.18
N SER A 364 -14.22 -61.64 25.94
CA SER A 364 -13.87 -63.03 26.28
C SER A 364 -12.76 -63.32 27.31
N ARG A 365 -13.20 -63.89 28.45
CA ARG A 365 -12.73 -65.19 28.98
C ARG A 365 -13.82 -65.80 29.89
N ARG A 366 -13.65 -67.06 30.32
CA ARG A 366 -14.77 -67.94 30.76
C ARG A 366 -14.99 -68.01 32.29
N ARG A 367 -16.24 -68.31 32.66
CA ARG A 367 -16.82 -68.73 33.97
C ARG A 367 -16.03 -69.86 34.70
N PRO A 368 -16.36 -70.28 35.96
CA PRO A 368 -17.38 -69.80 36.94
C PRO A 368 -16.91 -69.62 38.42
N GLY A 369 -17.76 -69.03 39.29
CA GLY A 369 -17.67 -69.11 40.77
C GLY A 369 -18.78 -68.32 41.49
N PRO A 370 -19.34 -68.78 42.64
CA PRO A 370 -20.49 -68.13 43.31
C PRO A 370 -20.14 -67.24 44.52
N ALA A 371 -21.11 -66.42 44.95
CA ALA A 371 -21.06 -65.53 46.13
C ALA A 371 -21.13 -66.28 47.49
N PRO A 372 -20.91 -65.61 48.64
CA PRO A 372 -22.07 -65.02 49.36
C PRO A 372 -21.81 -63.76 50.25
N SER A 373 -22.90 -63.29 50.87
CA SER A 373 -23.04 -62.62 52.18
C SER A 373 -22.79 -61.10 52.39
N GLU A 374 -23.66 -60.58 53.28
CA GLU A 374 -23.82 -59.26 53.92
C GLU A 374 -22.75 -59.06 55.06
N PRO A 375 -22.80 -58.11 56.06
CA PRO A 375 -23.87 -57.16 56.44
C PRO A 375 -23.53 -55.78 57.08
N THR A 376 -24.57 -54.95 57.25
CA THR A 376 -24.92 -54.04 58.39
C THR A 376 -24.00 -52.92 58.96
N CYS A 377 -24.70 -51.83 59.33
CA CYS A 377 -24.59 -51.00 60.56
C CYS A 377 -23.83 -49.64 60.61
N LEU A 378 -24.59 -48.64 61.06
CA LEU A 378 -24.24 -47.39 61.77
C LEU A 378 -23.92 -47.71 63.28
N PRO A 379 -23.59 -46.78 64.23
CA PRO A 379 -23.80 -45.31 64.22
C PRO A 379 -22.76 -44.43 64.99
N GLU A 380 -23.09 -43.13 65.17
CA GLU A 380 -22.70 -42.21 66.28
C GLU A 380 -21.21 -41.81 66.48
N ALA A 381 -20.85 -40.90 67.43
CA ALA A 381 -21.21 -39.46 67.56
C ALA A 381 -20.35 -38.71 68.63
N ARG A 382 -20.03 -37.43 68.37
CA ARG A 382 -19.72 -36.29 69.30
C ARG A 382 -18.95 -36.46 70.65
N THR A 383 -17.87 -35.67 70.80
CA THR A 383 -17.48 -34.82 71.97
C THR A 383 -16.52 -33.72 71.46
N MET A 384 -16.57 -32.40 71.73
CA MET A 384 -16.93 -31.49 72.86
C MET A 384 -15.78 -31.04 73.77
N ASP A 385 -15.37 -29.77 73.61
CA ASP A 385 -15.11 -28.70 74.61
C ASP A 385 -14.93 -27.37 73.81
N LEU A 386 -15.50 -26.19 74.10
CA LEU A 386 -15.51 -25.30 75.30
C LEU A 386 -14.18 -24.55 75.53
N GLY A 387 -14.13 -23.20 75.64
CA GLY A 387 -15.18 -22.18 75.44
C GLY A 387 -14.74 -20.74 75.83
N GLU A 388 -15.67 -19.77 75.70
CA GLU A 388 -15.68 -18.41 76.33
C GLU A 388 -14.65 -17.34 75.90
N SER A 389 -14.91 -16.01 75.97
CA SER A 389 -16.10 -15.22 76.41
C SER A 389 -16.19 -13.81 75.76
N SER A 390 -17.43 -13.26 75.64
CA SER A 390 -17.84 -11.82 75.61
C SER A 390 -17.12 -10.79 74.69
N GLY A 391 -17.77 -9.86 73.97
CA GLY A 391 -19.19 -9.42 73.88
C GLY A 391 -19.23 -7.88 73.66
N GLY A 392 -20.25 -7.22 73.10
CA GLY A 392 -21.55 -7.59 72.52
C GLY A 392 -22.45 -6.32 72.37
N ILE A 393 -23.71 -6.44 71.88
CA ILE A 393 -24.80 -5.41 71.92
C ILE A 393 -24.56 -4.19 70.98
N ASP A 394 -25.46 -3.66 70.13
CA ASP A 394 -26.82 -3.96 69.57
C ASP A 394 -26.84 -3.30 68.15
N GLY A 395 -27.79 -3.45 67.22
CA GLY A 395 -29.11 -4.10 67.19
C GLY A 395 -30.20 -3.15 66.63
N GLY A 396 -30.75 -3.37 65.41
CA GLY A 396 -31.84 -2.51 64.87
C GLY A 396 -32.27 -2.75 63.41
N PHE A 397 -33.59 -2.91 63.21
CA PHE A 397 -34.31 -3.05 61.93
C PHE A 397 -34.51 -1.70 61.19
N GLY A 398 -34.85 -1.71 59.88
CA GLY A 398 -35.45 -0.54 59.21
C GLY A 398 -35.70 -0.65 57.69
N ASP A 399 -36.90 -0.30 57.24
CA ASP A 399 -37.38 -0.34 55.84
C ASP A 399 -37.21 0.99 55.05
N GLU A 400 -37.19 0.85 53.71
CA GLU A 400 -37.79 1.71 52.66
C GLU A 400 -37.56 3.25 52.49
N GLN A 401 -37.30 3.62 51.21
CA GLN A 401 -37.83 4.76 50.43
C GLN A 401 -37.42 6.27 50.64
N LYS A 402 -36.67 6.77 49.63
CA LYS A 402 -36.85 8.04 48.83
C LYS A 402 -36.81 9.48 49.44
N LYS A 403 -35.88 10.27 48.84
CA LYS A 403 -35.96 11.70 48.37
C LYS A 403 -35.62 12.92 49.29
N LEU A 404 -34.42 13.48 49.02
CA LEU A 404 -34.10 14.88 48.60
C LEU A 404 -34.15 16.11 49.54
N ARG A 405 -33.02 16.86 49.51
CA ARG A 405 -32.78 18.30 49.87
C ARG A 405 -32.77 18.65 51.39
N PRO A 406 -32.15 19.78 51.84
CA PRO A 406 -31.55 20.90 51.08
C PRO A 406 -30.07 21.25 51.42
N LEU A 407 -29.52 22.26 50.73
CA LEU A 407 -28.25 22.93 51.07
C LEU A 407 -28.40 23.91 52.26
N PRO A 408 -27.37 24.09 53.11
CA PRO A 408 -27.27 25.23 54.03
C PRO A 408 -26.98 26.54 53.30
N ALA A 409 -27.09 27.67 54.01
CA ALA A 409 -26.83 29.00 53.47
C ALA A 409 -25.84 29.78 54.34
N ASP A 410 -24.78 30.32 53.72
CA ASP A 410 -24.21 31.60 54.10
C ASP A 410 -23.57 32.28 52.88
N LEU A 411 -23.76 33.60 52.72
CA LEU A 411 -23.45 34.27 51.44
C LEU A 411 -23.35 35.83 51.54
N PRO A 412 -22.15 36.41 51.32
CA PRO A 412 -21.97 37.75 50.77
C PRO A 412 -21.50 37.64 49.30
N LYS A 413 -22.15 38.16 48.25
CA LYS A 413 -23.07 39.31 48.02
C LYS A 413 -22.46 40.72 47.96
N SER A 414 -21.46 40.95 47.09
CA SER A 414 -21.41 42.17 46.23
C SER A 414 -20.17 42.24 45.32
N LEU A 415 -20.30 42.79 44.10
CA LEU A 415 -19.17 43.40 43.37
C LEU A 415 -18.94 44.84 43.87
N ASN A 416 -17.68 45.21 44.17
CA ASN A 416 -16.96 46.38 43.61
C ASN A 416 -15.63 46.72 44.33
N ASP A 417 -14.85 47.59 43.69
CA ASP A 417 -13.71 48.39 44.20
C ASP A 417 -12.33 47.75 44.46
N ARG A 418 -11.54 47.70 43.37
CA ARG A 418 -10.20 48.34 43.21
C ARG A 418 -9.04 48.04 44.19
N ARG A 419 -7.91 47.58 43.61
CA ARG A 419 -6.73 48.45 43.29
C ARG A 419 -5.65 47.72 42.46
N ARG A 420 -5.11 48.38 41.42
CA ARG A 420 -3.76 48.14 40.86
C ARG A 420 -2.71 48.93 41.68
N PRO A 421 -1.43 48.53 41.69
CA PRO A 421 -0.42 49.09 40.77
C PRO A 421 0.56 48.01 40.22
N ALA A 422 1.46 48.26 39.25
CA ALA A 422 1.52 49.22 38.13
C ALA A 422 2.54 48.68 37.08
N GLU A 423 2.43 49.15 35.84
CA GLU A 423 3.20 48.69 34.66
C GLU A 423 4.65 49.25 34.63
N PRO A 424 5.55 48.73 33.77
CA PRO A 424 5.53 49.13 32.34
C PRO A 424 5.23 48.01 31.34
N VAL A 425 4.50 48.39 30.29
CA VAL A 425 4.35 47.71 28.98
C VAL A 425 5.16 48.55 27.97
N GLN A 426 5.83 48.00 26.95
CA GLN A 426 5.36 47.57 25.62
C GLN A 426 6.53 46.77 24.97
N GLU A 427 6.41 46.01 23.88
CA GLU A 427 5.60 46.21 22.67
C GLU A 427 4.75 44.99 22.27
N THR A 428 3.72 45.24 21.45
CA THR A 428 2.83 44.24 20.84
C THR A 428 2.34 44.81 19.51
N GLU A 429 2.47 44.07 18.43
CA GLU A 429 1.87 44.47 17.15
C GLU A 429 0.35 44.21 17.17
N PHE A 430 -0.40 45.10 16.52
CA PHE A 430 -1.86 45.07 16.51
C PHE A 430 -2.35 45.13 15.06
N TYR A 431 -3.16 44.15 14.65
CA TYR A 431 -3.59 44.01 13.26
C TYR A 431 -4.83 44.87 12.97
N ASP A 432 -4.75 45.72 11.93
CA ASP A 432 -5.89 46.50 11.42
C ASP A 432 -6.45 45.84 10.14
N ALA A 433 -7.70 45.42 10.20
CA ALA A 433 -8.34 44.56 9.20
C ALA A 433 -8.76 45.28 7.89
N TRP A 434 -8.43 46.57 7.71
CA TRP A 434 -8.90 47.36 6.55
C TRP A 434 -7.81 47.98 5.66
N GLN A 435 -6.52 47.89 5.99
CA GLN A 435 -5.42 48.30 5.09
C GLN A 435 -4.22 47.33 5.16
N GLY A 436 -4.27 46.27 4.36
CA GLY A 436 -3.22 45.24 4.34
C GLY A 436 -1.91 45.69 3.67
N GLN A 437 -0.98 46.23 4.46
CA GLN A 437 0.47 46.09 4.25
C GLN A 437 1.21 46.08 5.60
N SER A 438 2.14 45.15 5.76
CA SER A 438 3.32 45.31 6.61
C SER A 438 4.57 45.24 5.72
N GLN A 439 5.60 45.99 6.08
CA GLN A 439 6.92 45.98 5.44
C GLN A 439 7.98 46.11 6.53
N PHE A 440 9.12 45.43 6.41
CA PHE A 440 10.43 46.05 6.65
C PHE A 440 11.59 45.31 5.96
N LEU A 441 12.23 46.01 5.01
CA LEU A 441 13.68 46.10 4.77
C LEU A 441 14.51 44.88 4.26
N THR A 442 14.35 44.62 2.95
CA THR A 442 15.43 44.61 1.90
C THR A 442 16.65 43.66 2.04
N SER A 443 17.05 42.94 0.99
CA SER A 443 17.69 43.49 -0.24
C SER A 443 17.86 42.42 -1.35
N PRO A 444 18.24 42.77 -2.60
CA PRO A 444 17.60 43.70 -3.52
C PRO A 444 17.16 42.99 -4.84
N VAL A 445 15.95 43.27 -5.34
CA VAL A 445 15.41 42.63 -6.56
C VAL A 445 15.95 43.30 -7.84
N THR A 446 16.29 42.50 -8.87
CA THR A 446 16.56 42.97 -10.24
C THR A 446 15.27 43.06 -11.05
N ALA A 447 15.03 44.19 -11.71
CA ALA A 447 13.77 44.47 -12.40
C ALA A 447 13.59 43.64 -13.68
N LYS A 448 12.42 43.00 -13.82
CA LYS A 448 11.88 42.52 -15.11
C LYS A 448 11.05 43.64 -15.76
N PRO A 449 11.12 43.84 -17.09
CA PRO A 449 10.27 44.79 -17.80
C PRO A 449 8.85 44.23 -17.99
N LEU A 450 7.86 45.12 -18.01
CA LEU A 450 6.50 44.81 -18.45
C LEU A 450 6.48 44.56 -19.97
N SER A 451 5.66 43.61 -20.41
CA SER A 451 5.29 43.44 -21.82
C SER A 451 3.79 43.18 -21.90
N PHE A 452 3.07 44.07 -22.60
CA PHE A 452 1.66 43.86 -22.94
C PHE A 452 1.61 42.96 -24.18
N GLY A 453 0.88 41.84 -24.10
CA GLY A 453 0.97 40.76 -25.10
C GLY A 453 -0.33 40.02 -25.44
N ASP A 454 -1.48 40.46 -24.92
CA ASP A 454 -2.80 39.95 -25.32
C ASP A 454 -3.53 40.96 -26.22
N LEU A 455 -4.34 40.43 -27.15
CA LEU A 455 -5.17 41.08 -28.19
C LEU A 455 -4.53 41.28 -29.58
N SER A 456 -4.78 40.36 -30.51
CA SER A 456 -5.63 40.61 -31.70
C SER A 456 -5.91 39.33 -32.51
N LEU A 457 -6.90 39.40 -33.42
CA LEU A 457 -7.47 38.28 -34.18
C LEU A 457 -7.04 38.26 -35.66
N ASN A 458 -7.22 37.10 -36.32
CA ASN A 458 -7.33 36.86 -37.78
C ASN A 458 -6.03 36.94 -38.62
N ASP A 459 -5.80 36.18 -39.70
CA ASP A 459 -6.44 34.94 -40.23
C ASP A 459 -5.46 34.24 -41.27
N PRO A 460 -5.84 33.66 -42.43
CA PRO A 460 -5.64 32.23 -42.74
C PRO A 460 -4.53 31.88 -43.76
N ALA A 461 -4.03 30.62 -43.73
CA ALA A 461 -3.82 29.75 -44.93
C ALA A 461 -3.12 28.39 -44.60
N TYR A 462 -3.68 27.28 -45.14
CA TYR A 462 -3.05 25.96 -45.46
C TYR A 462 -2.28 25.21 -44.34
N ASP A 463 -2.75 24.06 -43.87
CA ASP A 463 -2.61 22.70 -44.48
C ASP A 463 -1.16 22.14 -44.43
N ASP A 464 -0.90 20.87 -44.11
CA ASP A 464 -1.80 19.70 -44.10
C ASP A 464 -1.43 18.65 -43.01
N ASP A 465 -2.27 17.63 -42.89
CA ASP A 465 -2.31 16.50 -41.94
C ASP A 465 -0.95 15.86 -41.52
N ILE A 466 -0.77 15.70 -40.20
CA ILE A 466 -0.29 14.50 -39.45
C ILE A 466 -0.25 14.88 -37.96
N THR A 467 -1.32 14.62 -37.18
CA THR A 467 -1.31 14.43 -35.69
C THR A 467 -2.73 14.23 -35.10
N LYS A 468 -3.50 13.25 -35.59
CA LYS A 468 -4.73 12.83 -34.88
C LYS A 468 -4.44 11.89 -33.71
N GLY A 469 -4.02 12.49 -32.59
CA GLY A 469 -4.35 11.94 -31.27
C GLY A 469 -5.86 11.94 -31.06
N ILE A 470 -6.36 11.08 -30.17
CA ILE A 470 -7.78 11.07 -29.81
C ILE A 470 -8.07 12.30 -28.96
N GLU A 471 -8.99 13.17 -29.40
CA GLU A 471 -9.40 14.34 -28.62
C GLU A 471 -10.06 13.93 -27.30
N ASP A 472 -9.64 14.54 -26.20
CA ASP A 472 -10.10 14.21 -24.84
C ASP A 472 -11.54 14.67 -24.58
N SER A 473 -12.25 14.07 -23.59
CA SER A 473 -13.64 14.42 -23.25
C SER A 473 -13.80 15.92 -22.99
N ASP A 474 -12.87 16.46 -22.24
CA ASP A 474 -12.94 17.82 -21.69
C ASP A 474 -12.71 18.85 -22.81
N SER A 475 -11.87 18.50 -23.79
CA SER A 475 -11.69 19.30 -25.02
C SER A 475 -12.96 19.37 -25.87
N ARG A 476 -13.82 18.34 -25.84
CA ARG A 476 -15.11 18.32 -26.56
C ARG A 476 -16.18 19.08 -25.80
N LEU A 477 -16.24 18.95 -24.48
CA LEU A 477 -17.09 19.76 -23.62
C LEU A 477 -16.75 21.26 -23.80
N MET A 478 -15.46 21.61 -23.86
CA MET A 478 -15.02 22.99 -24.10
C MET A 478 -15.47 23.52 -25.48
N LYS A 479 -15.49 22.68 -26.53
CA LYS A 479 -16.09 23.04 -27.84
C LYS A 479 -17.60 23.26 -27.75
N MET A 480 -18.34 22.39 -27.04
CA MET A 480 -19.79 22.58 -26.84
C MET A 480 -20.11 23.85 -26.03
N ILE A 481 -19.31 24.17 -25.02
CA ILE A 481 -19.43 25.42 -24.25
C ILE A 481 -19.12 26.64 -25.13
N ALA A 482 -18.12 26.56 -26.01
CA ALA A 482 -17.83 27.63 -26.97
C ALA A 482 -18.99 27.85 -27.97
N ALA A 483 -19.62 26.78 -28.46
CA ALA A 483 -20.82 26.86 -29.30
C ALA A 483 -22.01 27.46 -28.53
N GLN A 484 -22.26 27.02 -27.28
CA GLN A 484 -23.29 27.59 -26.42
C GLN A 484 -23.09 29.09 -26.17
N ALA A 485 -21.84 29.53 -25.93
CA ALA A 485 -21.49 30.93 -25.76
C ALA A 485 -21.71 31.75 -27.06
N ALA A 486 -21.35 31.19 -28.22
CA ALA A 486 -21.60 31.81 -29.52
C ALA A 486 -23.12 31.95 -29.80
N HIS A 487 -23.93 30.97 -29.41
CA HIS A 487 -25.39 31.06 -29.50
C HIS A 487 -25.99 32.06 -28.51
N ALA A 488 -25.49 32.14 -27.27
CA ALA A 488 -25.97 33.10 -26.27
C ALA A 488 -25.70 34.57 -26.66
N ALA A 489 -24.60 34.83 -27.39
CA ALA A 489 -24.25 36.16 -27.88
C ALA A 489 -25.23 36.71 -28.94
N GLY A 490 -25.96 35.85 -29.65
CA GLY A 490 -26.89 36.20 -30.74
C GLY A 490 -28.31 36.57 -30.31
N SER A 491 -28.48 37.21 -29.14
CA SER A 491 -29.78 37.35 -28.44
C SER A 491 -30.73 38.45 -28.97
N ASP A 492 -30.87 38.58 -30.28
CA ASP A 492 -32.04 39.24 -30.88
C ASP A 492 -33.22 38.25 -30.88
N PHE A 493 -34.36 38.66 -30.29
CA PHE A 493 -35.55 37.81 -30.18
C PHE A 493 -36.24 37.62 -31.54
N VAL A 494 -35.79 36.62 -32.30
CA VAL A 494 -36.46 36.15 -33.53
C VAL A 494 -37.85 35.63 -33.19
N ASN A 495 -38.87 36.44 -33.45
CA ASN A 495 -40.25 36.10 -33.16
C ASN A 495 -40.77 35.05 -34.18
N GLU A 496 -40.94 33.81 -33.73
CA GLU A 496 -41.27 32.63 -34.54
C GLU A 496 -42.43 32.88 -35.51
N ASP A 497 -43.52 33.49 -35.01
CA ASP A 497 -44.72 33.79 -35.80
C ASP A 497 -44.46 34.85 -36.89
N VAL A 498 -43.42 35.68 -36.77
CA VAL A 498 -43.07 36.62 -37.85
C VAL A 498 -42.36 35.87 -38.97
N VAL A 499 -41.37 35.03 -38.66
CA VAL A 499 -40.63 34.24 -39.66
C VAL A 499 -41.53 33.22 -40.37
N ALA A 500 -42.40 32.54 -39.63
CA ALA A 500 -43.32 31.55 -40.18
C ALA A 500 -44.42 32.16 -41.09
N ASN A 501 -44.72 33.46 -40.95
CA ASN A 501 -45.73 34.15 -41.75
C ASN A 501 -45.14 35.18 -42.76
N ASP A 502 -43.81 35.30 -42.90
CA ASP A 502 -43.22 36.20 -43.90
C ASP A 502 -43.33 35.60 -45.31
N GLU A 503 -43.95 36.33 -46.24
CA GLU A 503 -44.11 35.95 -47.65
C GLU A 503 -42.82 36.14 -48.48
N LYS A 504 -41.75 36.73 -47.92
CA LYS A 504 -40.50 37.05 -48.64
C LYS A 504 -39.40 36.01 -48.49
N LEU A 505 -39.31 35.32 -47.36
CA LEU A 505 -38.32 34.26 -47.15
C LEU A 505 -38.75 33.00 -47.91
N THR A 506 -37.80 32.33 -48.55
CA THR A 506 -38.03 31.00 -49.10
C THR A 506 -38.26 29.99 -47.97
N ASP A 507 -38.99 28.91 -48.26
CA ASP A 507 -39.27 27.88 -47.26
C ASP A 507 -37.99 27.21 -46.72
N ALA A 508 -36.92 27.15 -47.52
CA ALA A 508 -35.60 26.69 -47.08
C ALA A 508 -34.99 27.62 -46.01
N GLU A 509 -35.00 28.94 -46.24
CA GLU A 509 -34.50 29.92 -45.26
C GLU A 509 -35.33 29.91 -43.97
N LYS A 510 -36.65 29.68 -44.06
CA LYS A 510 -37.52 29.46 -42.89
C LYS A 510 -37.12 28.21 -42.10
N THR A 511 -36.91 27.06 -42.77
CA THR A 511 -36.45 25.84 -42.08
C THR A 511 -35.12 26.05 -41.37
N ALA A 512 -34.11 26.63 -42.05
CA ALA A 512 -32.81 26.88 -41.43
C ALA A 512 -32.89 27.82 -40.21
N THR A 513 -33.68 28.90 -40.30
CA THR A 513 -33.86 29.86 -39.21
C THR A 513 -34.57 29.24 -38.00
N LEU A 514 -35.64 28.47 -38.23
CA LEU A 514 -36.42 27.86 -37.15
C LEU A 514 -35.72 26.63 -36.54
N GLN A 515 -34.96 25.86 -37.32
CA GLN A 515 -34.14 24.76 -36.82
C GLN A 515 -32.99 25.28 -35.93
N LYS A 516 -32.32 26.36 -36.34
CA LYS A 516 -31.28 27.02 -35.53
C LYS A 516 -31.85 27.61 -34.23
N ALA A 517 -33.08 28.11 -34.27
CA ALA A 517 -33.81 28.51 -33.07
C ALA A 517 -34.14 27.33 -32.13
N LEU A 518 -34.48 26.15 -32.65
CA LEU A 518 -34.72 24.96 -31.83
C LEU A 518 -33.44 24.49 -31.11
N ALA A 519 -32.30 24.42 -31.82
CA ALA A 519 -31.03 24.04 -31.22
C ALA A 519 -30.61 25.00 -30.10
N MET A 520 -30.71 26.31 -30.34
CA MET A 520 -30.45 27.35 -29.32
C MET A 520 -31.43 27.29 -28.15
N ALA A 521 -32.71 26.96 -28.40
CA ALA A 521 -33.69 26.76 -27.34
C ALA A 521 -33.33 25.56 -26.44
N ALA A 522 -32.78 24.49 -27.03
CA ALA A 522 -32.35 23.30 -26.31
C ALA A 522 -31.05 23.50 -25.52
N SER A 523 -30.04 24.20 -26.07
CA SER A 523 -28.79 24.50 -25.35
C SER A 523 -28.98 25.45 -24.16
N ASN A 524 -30.00 26.30 -24.21
CA ASN A 524 -30.30 27.32 -23.20
C ASN A 524 -31.47 26.93 -22.27
N GLY A 525 -32.00 25.71 -22.36
CA GLY A 525 -33.06 25.22 -21.47
C GLY A 525 -34.43 25.89 -21.63
N ASN A 526 -34.70 26.57 -22.75
CA ASN A 526 -35.89 27.42 -22.92
C ASN A 526 -37.13 26.62 -23.32
N VAL A 527 -37.71 25.91 -22.34
CA VAL A 527 -38.89 25.04 -22.47
C VAL A 527 -40.06 25.72 -23.20
N ASP A 528 -40.33 27.00 -22.93
CA ASP A 528 -41.48 27.72 -23.51
C ASP A 528 -41.25 28.18 -24.95
N LEU A 529 -39.99 28.24 -25.41
CA LEU A 529 -39.64 28.44 -26.82
C LEU A 529 -39.74 27.10 -27.58
N VAL A 530 -39.19 26.02 -27.02
CA VAL A 530 -39.29 24.65 -27.58
C VAL A 530 -40.76 24.23 -27.77
N LYS A 531 -41.62 24.45 -26.77
CA LYS A 531 -43.06 24.13 -26.87
C LYS A 531 -43.77 24.90 -27.99
N ARG A 532 -43.43 26.17 -28.24
CA ARG A 532 -44.06 26.98 -29.30
C ARG A 532 -43.62 26.53 -30.69
N LEU A 533 -42.33 26.28 -30.89
CA LEU A 533 -41.79 25.75 -32.16
C LEU A 533 -42.48 24.42 -32.56
N LEU A 534 -42.72 23.54 -31.58
CA LEU A 534 -43.23 22.17 -31.81
C LEU A 534 -44.77 22.05 -31.83
N GLN A 535 -45.51 23.10 -31.45
CA GLN A 535 -46.98 23.12 -31.40
C GLN A 535 -47.62 24.20 -32.31
N GLY A 536 -46.87 25.25 -32.67
CA GLY A 536 -47.35 26.35 -33.53
C GLY A 536 -47.25 26.06 -35.03
N LYS A 537 -47.46 27.11 -35.85
CA LYS A 537 -47.29 27.05 -37.32
C LYS A 537 -45.88 26.61 -37.73
N ALA A 538 -44.87 26.91 -36.91
CA ALA A 538 -43.48 26.53 -37.12
C ALA A 538 -43.25 25.02 -37.27
N LYS A 539 -44.15 24.15 -36.76
CA LYS A 539 -44.04 22.68 -36.86
C LYS A 539 -43.91 22.16 -38.31
N GLN A 540 -44.37 22.91 -39.31
CA GLN A 540 -44.20 22.51 -40.73
C GLN A 540 -42.77 22.71 -41.24
N TYR A 541 -41.91 23.39 -40.48
CA TYR A 541 -40.57 23.84 -40.87
C TYR A 541 -39.48 23.42 -39.87
N VAL A 542 -39.79 22.56 -38.89
CA VAL A 542 -38.91 22.17 -37.78
C VAL A 542 -38.94 20.65 -37.63
N ASP A 543 -37.77 20.01 -37.53
CA ASP A 543 -37.61 18.57 -37.30
C ASP A 543 -36.72 18.34 -36.08
N VAL A 544 -37.24 17.65 -35.06
CA VAL A 544 -36.52 17.39 -33.79
C VAL A 544 -35.25 16.54 -33.96
N ASN A 545 -35.10 15.83 -35.08
CA ASN A 545 -34.01 14.88 -35.34
C ASN A 545 -32.95 15.38 -36.31
N VAL A 546 -33.15 16.56 -36.92
CA VAL A 546 -32.17 17.18 -37.82
C VAL A 546 -31.05 17.84 -36.98
N PRO A 547 -29.79 17.40 -37.14
CA PRO A 547 -28.65 18.04 -36.48
C PRO A 547 -28.35 19.42 -37.09
N ASP A 548 -27.58 20.21 -36.36
CA ASP A 548 -27.11 21.53 -36.76
C ASP A 548 -25.85 21.51 -37.66
N GLU A 549 -25.23 22.68 -37.83
CA GLU A 549 -24.03 22.90 -38.64
C GLU A 549 -22.79 22.13 -38.11
N ASP A 550 -22.71 21.87 -36.80
CA ASP A 550 -21.63 21.08 -36.19
C ASP A 550 -21.91 19.57 -36.24
N GLY A 551 -23.18 19.18 -36.43
CA GLY A 551 -23.64 17.79 -36.54
C GLY A 551 -24.28 17.25 -35.25
N THR A 552 -24.82 18.13 -34.41
CA THR A 552 -25.38 17.80 -33.08
C THR A 552 -26.91 17.90 -33.09
N PRO A 553 -27.66 16.84 -32.72
CA PRO A 553 -29.11 16.91 -32.53
C PRO A 553 -29.50 17.77 -31.30
N PRO A 554 -30.64 18.50 -31.32
CA PRO A 554 -31.10 19.30 -30.18
C PRO A 554 -31.21 18.55 -28.85
N LEU A 555 -31.55 17.24 -28.90
CA LEU A 555 -31.63 16.38 -27.72
C LEU A 555 -30.28 16.23 -26.99
N ILE A 556 -29.16 16.22 -27.73
CA ILE A 556 -27.82 16.11 -27.14
C ILE A 556 -27.45 17.39 -26.40
N TYR A 557 -27.76 18.58 -26.93
CA TYR A 557 -27.53 19.83 -26.19
C TYR A 557 -28.32 19.90 -24.88
N ALA A 558 -29.60 19.51 -24.91
CA ALA A 558 -30.42 19.46 -23.70
C ALA A 558 -29.88 18.43 -22.68
N SER A 559 -29.39 17.28 -23.14
CA SER A 559 -28.86 16.21 -22.27
C SER A 559 -27.46 16.50 -21.73
N CYS A 560 -26.60 17.18 -22.49
CA CYS A 560 -25.26 17.58 -22.08
C CYS A 560 -25.30 18.68 -21.00
N PHE A 561 -26.15 19.68 -21.16
CA PHE A 561 -26.25 20.83 -20.25
C PHE A 561 -27.24 20.67 -19.08
N GLY A 562 -27.88 19.50 -18.91
CA GLY A 562 -28.72 19.22 -17.74
C GLY A 562 -30.18 19.70 -17.83
N HIS A 563 -30.69 20.01 -19.02
CA HIS A 563 -32.01 20.62 -19.23
C HIS A 563 -33.16 19.61 -19.28
N GLU A 564 -33.38 18.87 -18.19
CA GLU A 564 -34.37 17.78 -18.06
C GLU A 564 -35.77 18.12 -18.63
N ALA A 565 -36.30 19.31 -18.29
CA ALA A 565 -37.62 19.76 -18.74
C ALA A 565 -37.70 20.04 -20.26
N VAL A 566 -36.56 20.19 -20.96
CA VAL A 566 -36.49 20.23 -22.42
C VAL A 566 -36.34 18.82 -23.00
N VAL A 567 -35.53 17.95 -22.39
CA VAL A 567 -35.36 16.55 -22.82
C VAL A 567 -36.71 15.84 -22.90
N GLN A 568 -37.55 15.97 -21.86
CA GLN A 568 -38.92 15.41 -21.88
C GLN A 568 -39.76 15.94 -23.05
N VAL A 569 -39.74 17.25 -23.31
CA VAL A 569 -40.55 17.87 -24.37
C VAL A 569 -40.08 17.48 -25.77
N LEU A 570 -38.78 17.25 -25.96
CA LEU A 570 -38.24 16.74 -27.22
C LEU A 570 -38.64 15.28 -27.45
N ILE A 571 -38.60 14.43 -26.41
CA ILE A 571 -39.04 13.03 -26.48
C ILE A 571 -40.56 12.94 -26.72
N ASP A 572 -41.37 13.73 -25.99
CA ASP A 572 -42.82 13.87 -26.21
C ASP A 572 -43.17 14.29 -27.65
N ALA A 573 -42.25 14.97 -28.34
CA ALA A 573 -42.40 15.41 -29.72
C ALA A 573 -41.86 14.41 -30.77
N GLY A 574 -41.27 13.29 -30.35
CA GLY A 574 -40.75 12.24 -31.24
C GLY A 574 -39.25 12.36 -31.57
N ALA A 575 -38.44 12.88 -30.65
CA ALA A 575 -36.99 12.85 -30.78
C ALA A 575 -36.44 11.41 -30.68
N ASP A 576 -35.49 11.09 -31.57
CA ASP A 576 -34.74 9.83 -31.61
C ASP A 576 -33.67 9.82 -30.51
N VAL A 577 -33.90 9.00 -29.48
CA VAL A 577 -33.06 8.95 -28.27
C VAL A 577 -31.65 8.41 -28.52
N ASP A 578 -31.47 7.60 -29.57
CA ASP A 578 -30.19 7.01 -29.97
C ASP A 578 -29.48 7.81 -31.06
N ARG A 579 -30.03 8.96 -31.47
CA ARG A 579 -29.44 9.82 -32.48
C ARG A 579 -28.09 10.36 -32.03
N GLN A 580 -27.01 9.83 -32.61
CA GLN A 580 -25.64 10.23 -32.30
C GLN A 580 -25.22 11.53 -33.00
N ASP A 581 -24.26 12.25 -32.39
CA ASP A 581 -23.55 13.37 -32.99
C ASP A 581 -22.52 12.95 -34.07
N ARG A 582 -21.86 13.94 -34.66
CA ARG A 582 -20.75 13.78 -35.61
C ARG A 582 -19.60 12.89 -35.12
N ASN A 583 -19.41 12.76 -33.81
CA ASN A 583 -18.36 11.96 -33.17
C ASN A 583 -18.85 10.57 -32.72
N GLN A 584 -20.09 10.21 -33.04
CA GLN A 584 -20.79 8.99 -32.62
C GLN A 584 -21.13 8.95 -31.12
N TRP A 585 -21.41 10.08 -30.49
CA TRP A 585 -21.90 10.14 -29.10
C TRP A 585 -23.42 10.34 -29.05
N SER A 586 -24.13 9.56 -28.24
CA SER A 586 -25.59 9.67 -28.04
C SER A 586 -25.93 10.60 -26.86
N ALA A 587 -27.21 10.99 -26.76
CA ALA A 587 -27.72 11.78 -25.63
C ALA A 587 -27.46 11.10 -24.28
N LEU A 588 -27.54 9.76 -24.23
CA LEU A 588 -27.31 8.97 -23.02
C LEU A 588 -25.84 9.04 -22.54
N MET A 589 -24.88 8.99 -23.47
CA MET A 589 -23.46 9.09 -23.15
C MET A 589 -23.13 10.44 -22.51
N TRP A 590 -23.59 11.54 -23.13
CA TRP A 590 -23.41 12.88 -22.58
C TRP A 590 -24.08 13.07 -21.21
N ALA A 591 -25.27 12.50 -21.00
CA ALA A 591 -25.94 12.51 -19.69
C ALA A 591 -25.17 11.71 -18.63
N MET A 592 -24.56 10.57 -19.00
CA MET A 592 -23.77 9.75 -18.08
C MET A 592 -22.43 10.41 -17.72
N THR A 593 -21.66 10.88 -18.70
CA THR A 593 -20.38 11.59 -18.46
C THR A 593 -20.56 12.82 -17.58
N ASN A 594 -21.61 13.62 -17.82
CA ASN A 594 -21.89 14.82 -17.04
C ASN A 594 -22.72 14.55 -15.76
N ARG A 595 -22.91 13.28 -15.37
CA ARG A 595 -23.59 12.81 -14.15
C ARG A 595 -25.06 13.25 -14.00
N HIS A 596 -25.76 13.54 -15.10
CA HIS A 596 -27.17 13.98 -15.12
C HIS A 596 -28.14 12.81 -14.86
N LYS A 597 -28.23 12.36 -13.60
CA LYS A 597 -28.97 11.17 -13.14
C LYS A 597 -30.42 11.11 -13.62
N THR A 598 -31.17 12.21 -13.54
CA THR A 598 -32.58 12.26 -13.97
C THR A 598 -32.73 12.14 -15.48
N ILE A 599 -31.85 12.77 -16.27
CA ILE A 599 -31.86 12.71 -17.73
C ILE A 599 -31.47 11.33 -18.24
N ALA A 600 -30.42 10.71 -17.69
CA ALA A 600 -30.02 9.36 -18.07
C ALA A 600 -31.14 8.35 -17.79
N LYS A 601 -31.79 8.46 -16.63
CA LYS A 601 -33.02 7.70 -16.33
C LYS A 601 -34.12 7.95 -17.36
N LEU A 602 -34.42 9.21 -17.66
CA LEU A 602 -35.52 9.61 -18.54
C LEU A 602 -35.29 9.13 -19.99
N LEU A 603 -34.04 9.06 -20.45
CA LEU A 603 -33.65 8.45 -21.72
C LEU A 603 -33.80 6.91 -21.71
N LEU A 604 -33.35 6.24 -20.65
CA LEU A 604 -33.46 4.78 -20.50
C LEU A 604 -34.91 4.31 -20.37
N ASP A 605 -35.72 5.01 -19.57
CA ASP A 605 -37.15 4.74 -19.38
C ASP A 605 -37.96 4.96 -20.70
N ASN A 606 -37.39 5.69 -21.67
CA ASN A 606 -37.93 5.85 -23.05
C ASN A 606 -37.20 4.99 -24.11
N GLY A 607 -36.34 4.05 -23.69
CA GLY A 607 -35.80 2.99 -24.55
C GLY A 607 -34.45 3.27 -25.22
N ALA A 608 -33.64 4.22 -24.72
CA ALA A 608 -32.30 4.48 -25.26
C ALA A 608 -31.37 3.26 -25.16
N SER A 609 -30.71 2.92 -26.27
CA SER A 609 -29.77 1.81 -26.41
C SER A 609 -28.42 2.13 -25.76
N ALA A 610 -28.13 1.50 -24.62
CA ALA A 610 -26.83 1.61 -23.95
C ALA A 610 -25.70 0.83 -24.66
N ASP A 611 -26.03 -0.15 -25.51
CA ASP A 611 -25.09 -0.91 -26.36
C ASP A 611 -24.49 -0.07 -27.49
N THR A 612 -25.05 1.13 -27.74
CA THR A 612 -24.58 2.09 -28.75
C THR A 612 -23.09 2.42 -28.51
N LYS A 613 -22.27 2.34 -29.56
CA LYS A 613 -20.80 2.52 -29.46
C LYS A 613 -20.32 3.83 -30.07
N THR A 614 -19.42 4.48 -29.36
CA THR A 614 -18.67 5.66 -29.78
C THR A 614 -17.64 5.36 -30.87
N SER A 615 -17.07 6.40 -31.48
CA SER A 615 -15.97 6.31 -32.43
C SER A 615 -14.69 5.66 -31.88
N SER A 616 -14.54 5.56 -30.55
CA SER A 616 -13.47 4.80 -29.87
C SER A 616 -13.89 3.40 -29.41
N GLY A 617 -15.09 2.93 -29.79
CA GLY A 617 -15.63 1.60 -29.46
C GLY A 617 -16.26 1.47 -28.07
N ARG A 618 -16.20 2.52 -27.23
CA ARG A 618 -16.78 2.56 -25.89
C ARG A 618 -18.31 2.74 -25.95
N THR A 619 -19.02 2.00 -25.11
CA THR A 619 -20.46 2.09 -24.82
C THR A 619 -20.78 3.26 -23.89
N ALA A 620 -22.06 3.51 -23.59
CA ALA A 620 -22.44 4.50 -22.58
C ALA A 620 -22.00 4.11 -21.16
N PHE A 621 -21.99 2.81 -20.84
CA PHE A 621 -21.59 2.30 -19.52
C PHE A 621 -20.08 2.47 -19.24
N ASP A 622 -19.23 2.45 -20.27
CA ASP A 622 -17.77 2.62 -20.15
C ASP A 622 -17.32 4.00 -19.65
N PHE A 623 -18.26 4.94 -19.44
CA PHE A 623 -18.03 6.28 -18.89
C PHE A 623 -18.61 6.45 -17.47
N ILE A 624 -19.19 5.39 -16.89
CA ILE A 624 -19.70 5.38 -15.51
C ILE A 624 -18.57 4.93 -14.58
N ALA A 625 -18.31 5.68 -13.52
CA ALA A 625 -17.40 5.22 -12.47
C ALA A 625 -18.02 4.02 -11.70
N PRO A 626 -17.25 2.99 -11.35
CA PRO A 626 -17.71 1.96 -10.41
C PRO A 626 -18.19 2.61 -9.12
N ASP A 627 -19.13 1.95 -8.45
CA ASP A 627 -19.70 2.34 -7.15
C ASP A 627 -20.36 3.75 -7.13
N SER A 628 -20.61 4.32 -8.32
CA SER A 628 -21.38 5.55 -8.45
C SER A 628 -22.89 5.33 -8.28
N ASP A 629 -23.55 6.39 -7.84
CA ASP A 629 -25.00 6.54 -7.64
C ASP A 629 -25.87 6.20 -8.88
N MET A 630 -25.25 6.15 -10.07
CA MET A 630 -25.83 5.68 -11.34
C MET A 630 -25.67 4.17 -11.54
N SER A 631 -24.51 3.60 -11.17
CA SER A 631 -24.24 2.16 -11.20
C SER A 631 -25.28 1.40 -10.35
N PHE A 632 -25.51 1.86 -9.13
CA PHE A 632 -26.56 1.31 -8.25
C PHE A 632 -27.97 1.39 -8.86
N TYR A 633 -28.31 2.50 -9.54
CA TYR A 633 -29.61 2.66 -10.21
C TYR A 633 -29.80 1.68 -11.37
N LEU A 634 -28.76 1.48 -12.19
CA LEU A 634 -28.79 0.54 -13.31
C LEU A 634 -28.93 -0.92 -12.82
N HIS A 635 -28.21 -1.27 -11.75
CA HIS A 635 -28.26 -2.58 -11.12
C HIS A 635 -29.64 -2.87 -10.49
N ASP A 636 -30.22 -1.92 -9.74
CA ASP A 636 -31.58 -2.00 -9.17
C ASP A 636 -32.69 -2.09 -10.24
N LYS A 637 -32.44 -1.60 -11.46
CA LYS A 637 -33.39 -1.67 -12.58
C LYS A 637 -33.20 -2.87 -13.52
N GLY A 638 -32.17 -3.70 -13.29
CA GLY A 638 -31.93 -4.89 -14.10
C GLY A 638 -31.43 -4.60 -15.52
N TYR A 639 -30.81 -3.44 -15.75
CA TYR A 639 -30.05 -3.17 -16.97
C TYR A 639 -28.74 -3.97 -16.92
N ASN A 640 -28.83 -5.27 -17.20
CA ASN A 640 -27.71 -6.21 -17.13
C ASN A 640 -26.48 -5.71 -17.91
N ILE A 641 -25.31 -5.80 -17.28
CA ILE A 641 -24.03 -5.42 -17.89
C ILE A 641 -23.68 -6.43 -19.00
N GLY A 642 -24.10 -6.11 -20.22
CA GLY A 642 -23.81 -6.88 -21.43
C GLY A 642 -22.36 -6.71 -21.86
N ASN A 643 -21.49 -7.62 -21.42
CA ASN A 643 -20.03 -7.50 -21.60
C ASN A 643 -19.59 -7.81 -23.06
N ALA A 644 -19.94 -6.91 -23.99
CA ALA A 644 -19.88 -7.08 -25.43
C ALA A 644 -18.46 -6.92 -26.02
N GLY A 645 -17.52 -7.79 -25.58
CA GLY A 645 -16.12 -7.77 -26.03
C GLY A 645 -15.25 -9.01 -25.78
N VAL A 646 -15.61 -9.93 -24.87
CA VAL A 646 -14.80 -11.14 -24.54
C VAL A 646 -15.67 -12.39 -24.54
N THR A 647 -15.10 -13.54 -24.93
CA THR A 647 -15.81 -14.82 -25.04
C THR A 647 -15.92 -15.54 -23.70
N ASP A 648 -17.15 -15.59 -23.16
CA ASP A 648 -17.75 -16.71 -22.42
C ASP A 648 -16.80 -17.59 -21.57
N ASP A 649 -16.30 -17.04 -20.46
CA ASP A 649 -15.63 -17.79 -19.38
C ASP A 649 -16.57 -17.92 -18.16
N PHE A 650 -16.84 -19.18 -17.76
CA PHE A 650 -18.00 -19.60 -16.97
C PHE A 650 -17.92 -19.33 -15.44
N TYR A 651 -17.02 -18.46 -14.95
CA TYR A 651 -16.74 -18.31 -13.50
C TYR A 651 -16.47 -16.87 -13.02
N SER A 652 -17.54 -16.18 -12.58
CA SER A 652 -17.57 -15.04 -11.64
C SER A 652 -19.04 -14.65 -11.41
N PRO A 653 -19.51 -14.37 -10.18
CA PRO A 653 -19.11 -13.15 -9.46
C PRO A 653 -18.96 -13.30 -7.92
N GLY A 654 -18.36 -12.30 -7.27
CA GLY A 654 -18.31 -12.25 -5.79
C GLY A 654 -17.32 -11.25 -5.17
N PHE A 655 -17.05 -10.10 -5.80
CA PHE A 655 -16.04 -9.14 -5.34
C PHE A 655 -16.64 -7.75 -5.07
N SER A 656 -16.47 -7.23 -3.85
CA SER A 656 -16.54 -5.78 -3.56
C SER A 656 -15.88 -5.39 -2.22
N GLN A 657 -15.94 -6.23 -1.18
CA GLN A 657 -15.33 -5.93 0.12
C GLN A 657 -13.88 -6.41 0.18
N ASP A 658 -13.64 -7.71 -0.05
CA ASP A 658 -12.34 -8.36 0.03
C ASP A 658 -11.27 -7.65 -0.81
N ARG A 659 -11.67 -7.03 -1.94
CA ARG A 659 -10.75 -6.26 -2.78
C ARG A 659 -10.14 -5.07 -2.03
N PHE A 660 -10.85 -4.37 -1.15
CA PHE A 660 -10.30 -3.23 -0.43
C PHE A 660 -9.28 -3.68 0.63
N GLU A 661 -9.57 -4.77 1.34
CA GLU A 661 -8.63 -5.35 2.32
C GLU A 661 -7.43 -6.03 1.63
N GLU A 662 -7.64 -6.69 0.48
CA GLU A 662 -6.59 -7.29 -0.35
C GLU A 662 -5.76 -6.21 -1.07
N GLU A 663 -6.33 -5.08 -1.47
CA GLU A 663 -5.63 -3.92 -2.05
C GLU A 663 -4.89 -3.12 -0.98
N MET A 664 -5.41 -3.00 0.24
CA MET A 664 -4.66 -2.54 1.43
C MET A 664 -3.49 -3.47 1.77
N ALA A 665 -3.71 -4.79 1.82
CA ALA A 665 -2.67 -5.77 2.12
C ALA A 665 -1.62 -5.87 0.99
N GLU A 666 -2.02 -5.82 -0.29
CA GLU A 666 -1.07 -5.73 -1.41
C GLU A 666 -0.35 -4.39 -1.42
N ASN A 667 -0.98 -3.26 -1.07
CA ASN A 667 -0.29 -1.96 -0.95
C ASN A 667 0.66 -1.90 0.26
N GLU A 668 0.34 -2.49 1.41
CA GLU A 668 1.28 -2.58 2.54
C GLU A 668 2.39 -3.59 2.25
N LEU A 669 2.10 -4.73 1.61
CA LEU A 669 3.12 -5.68 1.16
C LEU A 669 4.03 -5.07 0.08
N ARG A 670 3.48 -4.24 -0.81
CA ARG A 670 4.19 -3.47 -1.84
C ARG A 670 5.04 -2.37 -1.22
N ARG A 671 4.51 -1.59 -0.26
CA ARG A 671 5.29 -0.63 0.56
C ARG A 671 6.42 -1.35 1.32
N ARG A 672 6.17 -2.56 1.85
CA ARG A 672 7.16 -3.43 2.51
C ARG A 672 8.26 -3.92 1.56
N MET A 673 7.89 -4.46 0.40
CA MET A 673 8.84 -4.90 -0.64
C MET A 673 9.63 -3.71 -1.20
N MET A 674 9.02 -2.55 -1.37
CA MET A 674 9.69 -1.30 -1.74
C MET A 674 10.68 -0.87 -0.67
N MET A 675 10.33 -0.91 0.62
CA MET A 675 11.24 -0.52 1.70
C MET A 675 12.42 -1.49 1.86
N GLU A 676 12.19 -2.79 1.71
CA GLU A 676 13.26 -3.80 1.73
C GLU A 676 14.16 -3.67 0.48
N SER A 677 13.58 -3.40 -0.70
CA SER A 677 14.32 -3.07 -1.93
C SER A 677 15.06 -1.72 -1.87
N ALA A 678 14.53 -0.75 -1.13
CA ALA A 678 15.10 0.59 -0.92
C ALA A 678 16.05 0.65 0.28
N ARG A 679 16.37 -0.49 0.90
CA ARG A 679 17.57 -0.61 1.74
C ARG A 679 18.78 -1.00 0.88
N ASP A 680 18.57 -1.93 -0.06
CA ASP A 680 19.63 -2.56 -0.85
C ASP A 680 19.84 -1.90 -2.26
N LEU A 681 18.86 -1.13 -2.76
CA LEU A 681 18.88 -0.26 -3.96
C LEU A 681 19.35 -0.88 -5.32
N GLU A 682 19.16 -2.19 -5.53
CA GLU A 682 19.39 -2.83 -6.85
C GLU A 682 18.12 -3.09 -7.69
N VAL A 683 16.93 -2.71 -7.20
CA VAL A 683 15.64 -2.99 -7.87
C VAL A 683 15.16 -1.80 -8.73
N ASP A 684 14.62 -2.12 -9.90
CA ASP A 684 14.17 -1.18 -10.94
C ASP A 684 12.67 -0.85 -10.78
N LEU A 685 12.36 0.27 -10.14
CA LEU A 685 11.01 0.76 -9.83
C LEU A 685 10.25 1.31 -11.04
N GLY A 686 10.89 1.43 -12.22
CA GLY A 686 10.32 2.05 -13.44
C GLY A 686 9.15 1.29 -14.09
N ASN A 687 8.53 0.36 -13.37
CA ASN A 687 7.38 -0.44 -13.81
C ASN A 687 6.23 -0.43 -12.77
N VAL A 688 6.32 0.45 -11.76
CA VAL A 688 5.32 0.67 -10.71
C VAL A 688 4.41 1.83 -11.13
N GLY A 689 3.14 1.54 -11.43
CA GLY A 689 2.13 2.59 -11.58
C GLY A 689 1.79 3.19 -10.22
N MET A 690 1.90 4.51 -10.09
CA MET A 690 1.49 5.29 -8.93
C MET A 690 0.24 6.10 -9.32
N ASP A 691 -0.93 5.62 -8.90
CA ASP A 691 -2.14 6.42 -8.77
C ASP A 691 -2.37 6.62 -7.27
N ASP A 692 -1.76 7.67 -6.70
CA ASP A 692 -1.98 8.04 -5.30
C ASP A 692 -3.32 8.78 -5.17
N GLN A 693 -4.39 8.05 -4.83
CA GLN A 693 -5.53 8.66 -4.14
C GLN A 693 -5.29 8.55 -2.63
N PRO A 694 -5.41 9.66 -1.86
CA PRO A 694 -5.40 9.57 -0.41
C PRO A 694 -6.63 8.79 0.05
N GLU A 695 -6.41 7.78 0.88
CA GLU A 695 -7.46 7.01 1.57
C GLU A 695 -8.35 8.01 2.34
N ALA A 696 -9.66 8.01 2.05
CA ALA A 696 -10.63 8.66 2.92
C ALA A 696 -10.77 7.79 4.17
N ALA A 697 -10.45 8.35 5.35
CA ALA A 697 -10.59 7.62 6.60
C ALA A 697 -12.06 7.31 6.87
N ASP A 698 -12.35 6.08 7.30
CA ASP A 698 -13.72 5.62 7.57
C ASP A 698 -14.45 6.51 8.59
N GLU A 699 -15.75 6.71 8.39
CA GLU A 699 -16.66 7.39 9.31
C GLU A 699 -16.91 6.54 10.58
N PHE A 700 -15.91 6.45 11.46
CA PHE A 700 -16.09 5.95 12.83
C PHE A 700 -16.60 7.05 13.76
N ASP A 701 -17.41 6.65 14.75
CA ASP A 701 -18.40 7.49 15.44
C ASP A 701 -17.88 8.77 16.11
N GLU A 702 -18.76 9.77 16.21
CA GLU A 702 -18.57 11.03 16.95
C GLU A 702 -18.61 10.83 18.49
N GLU A 703 -17.74 9.99 19.06
CA GLU A 703 -17.48 10.03 20.50
C GLU A 703 -16.54 11.20 20.85
N GLU A 704 -16.85 11.91 21.95
CA GLU A 704 -16.25 13.21 22.30
C GLU A 704 -14.82 13.07 22.88
N GLU A 705 -13.84 12.69 22.06
CA GLU A 705 -12.41 12.77 22.44
C GLU A 705 -12.03 14.21 22.80
N GLN A 706 -11.36 14.38 23.95
CA GLN A 706 -11.12 15.69 24.56
C GLN A 706 -10.01 16.46 23.84
N GLU A 707 -10.33 17.69 23.40
CA GLU A 707 -9.43 18.55 22.61
C GLU A 707 -8.12 18.89 23.36
N PHE A 708 -6.96 18.68 22.71
CA PHE A 708 -5.64 18.86 23.31
C PHE A 708 -5.35 20.34 23.61
N ASP A 709 -5.03 20.67 24.87
CA ASP A 709 -4.87 22.06 25.33
C ASP A 709 -3.41 22.51 25.16
N TRP A 710 -3.14 23.33 24.13
CA TRP A 710 -1.81 23.90 23.87
C TRP A 710 -1.49 25.14 24.74
N LEU A 711 -2.45 25.63 25.53
CA LEU A 711 -2.31 26.77 26.44
C LEU A 711 -2.13 26.35 27.91
N ARG A 712 -2.48 25.11 28.27
CA ARG A 712 -2.36 24.57 29.63
C ARG A 712 -1.93 23.11 29.61
N CYS A 713 -1.09 22.73 30.57
CA CYS A 713 -0.80 21.32 30.81
C CYS A 713 -1.93 20.70 31.64
N THR A 714 -2.66 19.75 31.07
CA THR A 714 -3.64 18.91 31.80
C THR A 714 -3.01 17.58 32.19
N HIS A 715 -3.55 16.90 33.21
CA HIS A 715 -2.95 15.70 33.81
C HIS A 715 -2.84 14.51 32.84
N ASP A 716 -3.70 14.47 31.83
CA ASP A 716 -3.74 13.52 30.70
C ASP A 716 -2.69 13.81 29.61
N GLN A 717 -2.13 15.03 29.54
CA GLN A 717 -1.27 15.50 28.45
C GLN A 717 0.19 15.68 28.87
N MET A 718 0.69 14.81 29.75
CA MET A 718 2.08 14.81 30.23
C MET A 718 2.60 13.39 30.46
N PHE A 719 3.92 13.18 30.33
CA PHE A 719 4.56 11.92 30.70
C PHE A 719 5.36 12.09 31.99
N VAL A 720 4.90 11.45 33.08
CA VAL A 720 5.50 11.54 34.42
C VAL A 720 6.60 10.49 34.56
N PHE A 721 7.81 10.93 34.93
CA PHE A 721 8.98 10.04 35.09
C PHE A 721 9.87 10.48 36.26
N GLN A 722 10.72 9.58 36.77
CA GLN A 722 11.75 9.90 37.76
C GLN A 722 13.10 10.19 37.10
N GLU A 723 13.90 11.11 37.67
CA GLU A 723 15.20 11.50 37.11
C GLU A 723 16.17 10.31 36.96
N THR A 724 16.07 9.30 37.82
CA THR A 724 16.83 8.05 37.79
C THR A 724 16.44 7.09 36.65
N GLU A 725 15.29 7.31 36.02
CA GLU A 725 14.76 6.49 34.92
C GLU A 725 14.98 7.15 33.55
N LEU A 726 15.30 8.46 33.54
CA LEU A 726 15.49 9.29 32.35
C LEU A 726 16.41 8.65 31.30
N ASP A 727 17.65 8.33 31.69
CA ASP A 727 18.65 7.80 30.75
C ASP A 727 18.15 6.53 30.04
N ARG A 728 17.45 5.67 30.79
CA ARG A 728 16.90 4.40 30.32
C ARG A 728 15.64 4.57 29.46
N ILE A 729 14.78 5.55 29.76
CA ILE A 729 13.64 5.90 28.89
C ILE A 729 14.20 6.36 27.55
N LEU A 730 15.18 7.27 27.56
CA LEU A 730 15.87 7.75 26.35
C LEU A 730 16.57 6.61 25.60
N ASP A 731 17.18 5.63 26.29
CA ASP A 731 17.76 4.45 25.62
C ASP A 731 16.72 3.58 24.91
N ILE A 732 15.46 3.56 25.36
CA ILE A 732 14.38 2.80 24.72
C ILE A 732 13.78 3.57 23.55
N ILE A 733 13.59 4.89 23.65
CA ILE A 733 12.97 5.72 22.59
C ILE A 733 13.96 6.28 21.55
N ILE A 734 15.27 6.30 21.84
CA ILE A 734 16.33 6.77 20.93
C ILE A 734 17.28 5.60 20.61
N THR A 735 18.16 5.22 21.55
CA THR A 735 19.32 4.34 21.28
C THR A 735 18.92 2.96 20.72
N ASN A 736 17.86 2.34 21.25
CA ASN A 736 17.40 1.01 20.84
C ASN A 736 16.16 1.04 19.93
N MET A 737 15.67 2.24 19.58
CA MET A 737 14.44 2.42 18.80
C MET A 737 14.71 2.14 17.32
N ARG A 738 14.34 0.93 16.86
CA ARG A 738 14.36 0.61 15.43
C ARG A 738 13.22 1.36 14.71
N PRO A 739 13.45 1.99 13.55
CA PRO A 739 12.39 2.64 12.79
C PRO A 739 11.21 1.69 12.50
N GLN A 740 9.99 2.13 12.84
CA GLN A 740 8.76 1.34 12.69
C GLN A 740 7.94 1.82 11.49
N ARG A 741 7.19 0.88 10.88
CA ARG A 741 6.32 1.16 9.72
C ARG A 741 4.95 1.73 10.12
N THR A 742 4.39 1.23 11.24
CA THR A 742 3.04 1.57 11.71
C THR A 742 2.90 3.08 11.99
N PRO A 743 1.93 3.79 11.38
CA PRO A 743 1.79 5.24 11.52
C PRO A 743 1.77 5.75 12.97
N SER A 744 1.07 5.04 13.87
CA SER A 744 0.99 5.36 15.30
C SER A 744 2.30 5.18 16.08
N GLN A 745 3.26 4.42 15.54
CA GLN A 745 4.56 4.18 16.16
C GLN A 745 5.68 5.09 15.60
N LYS A 746 5.50 5.72 14.43
CA LYS A 746 6.48 6.66 13.84
C LYS A 746 6.80 7.87 14.75
N PRO A 747 5.82 8.58 15.35
CA PRO A 747 6.09 9.81 16.11
C PRO A 747 6.41 9.55 17.60
N VAL A 748 6.50 8.29 18.04
CA VAL A 748 6.65 7.95 19.47
C VAL A 748 7.85 8.63 20.13
N PRO A 749 9.05 8.71 19.53
CA PRO A 749 10.16 9.46 20.13
C PRO A 749 9.84 10.95 20.33
N ALA A 750 9.31 11.63 19.31
CA ALA A 750 8.92 13.04 19.40
C ALA A 750 7.83 13.27 20.45
N ASN A 751 6.79 12.43 20.46
CA ASN A 751 5.68 12.50 21.43
C ASN A 751 6.19 12.27 22.87
N MET A 752 7.02 11.24 23.09
CA MET A 752 7.58 10.93 24.42
C MET A 752 8.48 12.04 24.95
N ILE A 753 9.37 12.60 24.12
CA ILE A 753 10.25 13.72 24.51
C ILE A 753 9.42 14.96 24.84
N PHE A 754 8.43 15.30 24.02
CA PHE A 754 7.56 16.46 24.24
C PHE A 754 6.69 16.34 25.49
N LEU A 755 6.01 15.20 25.69
CA LEU A 755 5.17 14.97 26.88
C LEU A 755 6.01 14.93 28.18
N SER A 756 7.25 14.43 28.10
CA SER A 756 8.23 14.51 29.20
C SER A 756 8.69 15.95 29.46
N ALA A 757 8.86 16.76 28.41
CA ALA A 757 9.23 18.17 28.52
C ALA A 757 8.08 19.01 29.13
N ARG A 758 6.81 18.74 28.79
CA ARG A 758 5.65 19.36 29.45
C ARG A 758 5.64 19.06 30.96
N TYR A 759 5.80 17.79 31.36
CA TYR A 759 5.91 17.43 32.78
C TYR A 759 7.05 18.17 33.48
N ALA A 760 8.26 18.13 32.90
CA ALA A 760 9.44 18.76 33.47
C ALA A 760 9.30 20.30 33.63
N HIS A 761 8.69 20.97 32.65
CA HIS A 761 8.48 22.42 32.65
C HIS A 761 7.37 22.87 33.61
N TYR A 762 6.20 22.24 33.56
CA TYR A 762 5.01 22.70 34.29
C TYR A 762 4.93 22.17 35.73
N HIS A 763 5.52 21.00 36.03
CA HIS A 763 5.34 20.30 37.32
C HIS A 763 6.63 19.94 38.06
N SER A 764 7.82 20.18 37.50
CA SER A 764 9.10 19.82 38.13
C SER A 764 10.09 21.00 38.22
N SER A 765 11.17 21.00 37.43
CA SER A 765 12.22 22.03 37.51
C SER A 765 12.84 22.29 36.13
N PRO A 766 13.33 23.52 35.88
CA PRO A 766 14.05 23.84 34.64
C PRO A 766 15.37 23.07 34.51
N GLU A 767 15.95 22.62 35.63
CA GLU A 767 17.14 21.76 35.65
C GLU A 767 16.84 20.35 35.09
N LEU A 768 15.68 19.77 35.44
CA LEU A 768 15.23 18.50 34.87
C LEU A 768 14.89 18.63 33.38
N LEU A 769 14.25 19.74 32.98
CA LEU A 769 13.96 20.04 31.58
C LEU A 769 15.25 20.15 30.75
N ALA A 770 16.24 20.91 31.24
CA ALA A 770 17.54 21.04 30.59
C ALA A 770 18.26 19.68 30.48
N LYS A 771 18.26 18.87 31.56
CA LYS A 771 18.87 17.53 31.55
C LYS A 771 18.19 16.60 30.52
N LEU A 772 16.85 16.54 30.53
CA LEU A 772 16.06 15.77 29.57
C LEU A 772 16.41 16.14 28.12
N LEU A 773 16.41 17.43 27.80
CA LEU A 773 16.62 17.91 26.44
C LEU A 773 18.07 17.73 25.97
N ILE A 774 19.06 18.02 26.81
CA ILE A 774 20.48 17.82 26.45
C ILE A 774 20.77 16.33 26.23
N THR A 775 20.41 15.46 27.18
CA THR A 775 20.67 14.01 27.04
C THR A 775 19.86 13.37 25.92
N ALA A 776 18.69 13.93 25.54
CA ALA A 776 17.98 13.52 24.34
C ALA A 776 18.72 13.95 23.06
N MET A 777 19.24 15.18 22.99
CA MET A 777 20.03 15.67 21.84
C MET A 777 21.29 14.83 21.65
N ASP A 778 22.07 14.63 22.71
CA ASP A 778 23.32 13.86 22.68
C ASP A 778 23.08 12.45 22.11
N LYS A 779 22.04 11.74 22.60
CA LYS A 779 21.71 10.39 22.13
C LYS A 779 21.16 10.34 20.70
N ILE A 780 20.46 11.38 20.23
CA ILE A 780 20.01 11.44 18.82
C ILE A 780 21.23 11.67 17.92
N ASN A 781 22.16 12.55 18.32
CA ASN A 781 23.42 12.77 17.61
C ASN A 781 24.26 11.48 17.52
N ASP A 782 24.45 10.76 18.64
CA ASP A 782 25.17 9.47 18.67
C ASP A 782 24.58 8.47 17.65
N VAL A 783 23.25 8.31 17.62
CA VAL A 783 22.57 7.38 16.70
C VAL A 783 22.70 7.83 15.24
N VAL A 784 22.62 9.14 14.97
CA VAL A 784 22.80 9.72 13.62
C VAL A 784 24.26 9.59 13.15
N GLU A 785 25.25 9.74 14.05
CA GLU A 785 26.66 9.54 13.74
C GLU A 785 27.01 8.07 13.47
N GLU A 786 26.46 7.11 14.22
CA GLU A 786 26.65 5.68 13.94
C GLU A 786 26.00 5.27 12.59
N HIS A 787 24.90 5.92 12.20
CA HIS A 787 24.08 5.54 11.05
C HIS A 787 24.08 6.54 9.89
N GLN A 788 25.16 7.34 9.72
CA GLN A 788 25.37 8.33 8.64
C GLN A 788 25.14 7.83 7.20
N TRP A 789 25.02 6.51 7.00
CA TRP A 789 24.87 5.86 5.71
C TRP A 789 23.57 5.05 5.55
N ASP A 790 22.66 5.10 6.52
CA ASP A 790 21.33 4.48 6.44
C ASP A 790 20.24 5.53 6.27
N MET A 791 19.83 5.72 5.01
CA MET A 791 18.70 6.56 4.59
C MET A 791 17.43 6.37 5.44
N THR A 792 17.15 5.16 5.92
CA THR A 792 15.91 4.87 6.66
C THR A 792 15.97 5.36 8.11
N ILE A 793 17.15 5.34 8.74
CA ILE A 793 17.36 5.87 10.09
C ILE A 793 17.45 7.40 10.05
N LEU A 794 18.13 7.95 9.04
CA LEU A 794 18.17 9.40 8.82
C LEU A 794 16.77 9.99 8.53
N ALA A 795 15.97 9.32 7.69
CA ALA A 795 14.59 9.74 7.41
C ALA A 795 13.66 9.63 8.64
N PHE A 796 13.82 8.59 9.46
CA PHE A 796 13.10 8.46 10.74
C PHE A 796 13.43 9.58 11.73
N TRP A 797 14.71 9.96 11.84
CA TRP A 797 15.14 11.02 12.75
C TRP A 797 14.82 12.43 12.26
N ILE A 798 14.95 12.76 10.97
CA ILE A 798 14.56 14.09 10.47
C ILE A 798 13.04 14.32 10.57
N SER A 799 12.24 13.26 10.41
CA SER A 799 10.80 13.30 10.68
C SER A 799 10.51 13.60 12.16
N ASN A 800 11.04 12.79 13.09
CA ASN A 800 10.85 13.01 14.53
C ASN A 800 11.40 14.37 15.02
N ALA A 801 12.55 14.81 14.49
CA ALA A 801 13.13 16.10 14.83
C ALA A 801 12.29 17.28 14.35
N THR A 802 11.76 17.26 13.11
CA THR A 802 10.89 18.33 12.62
C THR A 802 9.53 18.36 13.33
N LEU A 803 8.98 17.19 13.71
CA LEU A 803 7.75 17.10 14.49
C LEU A 803 7.94 17.59 15.94
N LEU A 804 9.04 17.23 16.60
CA LEU A 804 9.41 17.75 17.92
C LEU A 804 9.63 19.28 17.88
N LEU A 805 10.26 19.80 16.82
CA LEU A 805 10.44 21.24 16.60
C LEU A 805 9.09 21.96 16.40
N HIS A 806 8.10 21.30 15.79
CA HIS A 806 6.74 21.82 15.70
C HIS A 806 6.06 21.89 17.07
N TYR A 807 6.05 20.80 17.84
CA TYR A 807 5.41 20.77 19.17
C TYR A 807 6.00 21.81 20.13
N LEU A 808 7.32 21.94 20.19
CA LEU A 808 8.02 22.92 21.03
C LEU A 808 7.76 24.38 20.60
N LYS A 809 7.28 24.61 19.37
CA LYS A 809 6.85 25.93 18.87
C LYS A 809 5.34 26.16 18.98
N LYS A 810 4.55 25.15 19.37
CA LYS A 810 3.09 25.21 19.50
C LYS A 810 2.62 25.36 20.95
N ASP A 811 3.31 24.75 21.92
CA ASP A 811 3.02 24.93 23.36
C ASP A 811 3.55 26.28 23.89
N ALA A 812 2.63 27.11 24.39
CA ALA A 812 2.93 28.51 24.72
C ALA A 812 3.95 28.72 25.86
N GLY A 813 4.13 27.75 26.76
CA GLY A 813 5.15 27.81 27.82
C GLY A 813 6.52 27.32 27.33
N LEU A 814 6.52 26.21 26.59
CA LEU A 814 7.76 25.60 26.11
C LEU A 814 8.48 26.45 25.05
N VAL A 815 7.77 27.23 24.21
CA VAL A 815 8.38 28.09 23.17
C VAL A 815 9.52 28.95 23.72
N GLY A 816 9.30 29.64 24.84
CA GLY A 816 10.30 30.51 25.47
C GLY A 816 11.35 29.75 26.27
N ALA A 817 10.98 28.65 26.92
CA ALA A 817 11.87 27.86 27.77
C ALA A 817 12.86 26.97 26.99
N THR A 818 12.57 26.66 25.72
CA THR A 818 13.34 25.70 24.91
C THR A 818 14.06 26.34 23.71
N ALA A 819 14.14 27.66 23.65
CA ALA A 819 14.65 28.39 22.48
C ALA A 819 16.08 27.98 22.04
N GLU A 820 16.99 27.67 22.99
CA GLU A 820 18.34 27.19 22.69
C GLU A 820 18.31 25.77 22.08
N PHE A 821 17.50 24.87 22.64
CA PHE A 821 17.29 23.52 22.10
C PHE A 821 16.61 23.53 20.73
N GLN A 822 15.67 24.45 20.48
CA GLN A 822 15.06 24.63 19.16
C GLN A 822 16.07 25.07 18.09
N ALA A 823 17.12 25.81 18.47
CA ALA A 823 18.21 26.19 17.58
C ALA A 823 19.13 24.99 17.29
N GLN A 824 19.53 24.24 18.32
CA GLN A 824 20.30 23.00 18.16
C GLN A 824 19.56 21.95 17.31
N LEU A 825 18.24 21.81 17.52
CA LEU A 825 17.41 20.89 16.75
C LEU A 825 17.27 21.33 15.28
N ALA A 826 17.26 22.64 15.02
CA ALA A 826 17.32 23.20 13.67
C ALA A 826 18.67 22.95 12.97
N GLU A 827 19.78 23.01 13.71
CA GLU A 827 21.12 22.66 13.21
C GLU A 827 21.21 21.16 12.90
N LEU A 828 20.74 20.28 13.80
CA LEU A 828 20.67 18.83 13.59
C LEU A 828 19.82 18.44 12.37
N ILE A 829 18.65 19.07 12.16
CA ILE A 829 17.82 18.81 10.97
C ILE A 829 18.58 19.16 9.68
N ASN A 830 19.38 20.23 9.70
CA ASN A 830 20.24 20.59 8.58
C ASN A 830 21.39 19.58 8.37
N GLU A 831 21.99 19.06 9.44
CA GLU A 831 23.03 18.01 9.34
C GLU A 831 22.47 16.69 8.80
N ILE A 832 21.30 16.24 9.28
CA ILE A 832 20.63 15.04 8.76
C ILE A 832 20.24 15.22 7.27
N PHE A 833 19.77 16.42 6.88
CA PHE A 833 19.52 16.77 5.48
C PHE A 833 20.79 16.61 4.61
N ILE A 834 21.95 17.08 5.09
CA ILE A 834 23.24 16.92 4.39
C ILE A 834 23.64 15.43 4.30
N LEU A 835 23.40 14.62 5.34
CA LEU A 835 23.70 13.17 5.32
C LEU A 835 22.79 12.41 4.34
N ILE A 836 21.48 12.71 4.32
CA ILE A 836 20.51 12.15 3.37
C ILE A 836 20.95 12.43 1.92
N VAL A 837 21.30 13.68 1.62
CA VAL A 837 21.81 14.07 0.29
C VAL A 837 23.06 13.26 -0.05
N ARG A 838 24.06 13.22 0.83
CA ARG A 838 25.34 12.52 0.59
C ARG A 838 25.19 11.02 0.35
N ASP A 839 24.29 10.34 1.05
CA ASP A 839 24.04 8.92 0.80
C ASP A 839 23.36 8.70 -0.57
N ALA A 840 22.38 9.55 -0.93
CA ALA A 840 21.74 9.48 -2.24
C ALA A 840 22.74 9.78 -3.39
N GLU A 841 23.57 10.82 -3.28
CA GLU A 841 24.66 11.13 -4.21
C GLU A 841 25.63 9.93 -4.37
N ARG A 842 26.07 9.33 -3.24
CA ARG A 842 26.93 8.14 -3.20
C ARG A 842 26.31 6.90 -3.84
N ARG A 843 24.98 6.77 -3.83
CA ARG A 843 24.26 5.67 -4.52
C ARG A 843 24.09 5.98 -6.02
N LEU A 844 23.80 7.22 -6.39
CA LEU A 844 23.65 7.69 -7.77
C LEU A 844 24.97 7.60 -8.56
N ASP A 845 26.10 7.98 -7.97
CA ASP A 845 27.42 7.97 -8.61
C ASP A 845 27.78 6.64 -9.25
N LYS A 846 27.55 5.54 -8.52
CA LYS A 846 27.87 4.16 -8.94
C LYS A 846 27.18 3.73 -10.24
N VAL A 847 26.05 4.35 -10.59
CA VAL A 847 25.27 4.03 -11.79
C VAL A 847 25.30 5.13 -12.86
N LEU A 848 25.74 6.35 -12.53
CA LEU A 848 25.57 7.53 -13.38
C LEU A 848 26.24 7.38 -14.76
N ASP A 849 27.49 6.95 -14.81
CA ASP A 849 28.24 6.73 -16.06
C ASP A 849 27.61 5.68 -16.99
N PRO A 850 27.42 4.41 -16.55
CA PRO A 850 26.87 3.38 -17.42
C PRO A 850 25.37 3.59 -17.74
N ALA A 851 24.63 4.34 -16.91
CA ALA A 851 23.22 4.66 -17.15
C ALA A 851 23.02 5.87 -18.08
N MET A 852 23.81 6.95 -17.94
CA MET A 852 23.56 8.22 -18.63
C MET A 852 24.51 8.49 -19.80
N LEU A 853 25.79 8.15 -19.66
CA LEU A 853 26.84 8.50 -20.64
C LEU A 853 27.08 7.38 -21.66
N ASP A 854 27.09 6.12 -21.20
CA ASP A 854 27.37 4.96 -22.07
C ASP A 854 26.12 4.18 -22.52
N HIS A 855 24.94 4.42 -21.94
CA HIS A 855 23.72 3.71 -22.36
C HIS A 855 23.24 4.14 -23.76
N GLU A 856 23.37 3.27 -24.75
CA GLU A 856 22.97 3.51 -26.14
C GLU A 856 21.52 3.10 -26.42
N THR A 857 20.66 4.10 -26.63
CA THR A 857 19.22 3.96 -26.93
C THR A 857 18.90 3.71 -28.40
N ILE A 858 19.81 4.04 -29.33
CA ILE A 858 19.59 3.92 -30.78
C ILE A 858 20.47 2.81 -31.37
N PRO A 859 19.90 1.68 -31.84
CA PRO A 859 20.67 0.62 -32.48
C PRO A 859 21.43 1.09 -33.73
N GLY A 860 22.71 0.75 -33.81
CA GLY A 860 23.58 1.06 -34.96
C GLY A 860 24.60 2.18 -34.74
N PHE A 861 24.59 2.87 -33.60
CA PHE A 861 25.57 3.91 -33.28
C PHE A 861 26.98 3.33 -32.97
N GLU A 862 27.11 2.03 -32.70
CA GLU A 862 28.40 1.33 -32.55
C GLU A 862 29.34 1.46 -33.78
N ASP A 863 28.79 1.74 -34.97
CA ASP A 863 29.47 1.66 -36.28
C ASP A 863 30.05 3.02 -36.77
N ILE A 864 29.98 4.07 -35.95
CA ILE A 864 30.35 5.46 -36.31
C ILE A 864 31.87 5.62 -36.45
N THR A 865 32.31 6.17 -37.59
CA THR A 865 33.72 6.47 -37.87
C THR A 865 34.02 7.96 -37.72
N PHE A 866 35.19 8.27 -37.14
CA PHE A 866 35.67 9.63 -36.87
C PHE A 866 36.83 9.97 -37.80
N GLN A 867 36.97 11.26 -38.16
CA GLN A 867 37.81 11.68 -39.30
C GLN A 867 39.31 11.33 -39.22
N ASN A 868 39.82 11.02 -38.01
CA ASN A 868 41.23 10.69 -37.77
C ASN A 868 41.48 9.21 -37.37
N GLU A 869 40.46 8.33 -37.35
CA GLU A 869 40.66 6.92 -36.96
C GLU A 869 41.11 6.03 -38.14
N TRP A 870 42.26 5.36 -37.99
CA TRP A 870 42.80 4.38 -38.94
C TRP A 870 42.02 3.04 -39.01
N LYS A 871 40.73 3.01 -38.62
CA LYS A 871 39.88 1.81 -38.62
C LYS A 871 39.34 1.41 -39.99
N LEU A 872 39.56 2.20 -41.05
CA LEU A 872 39.05 1.95 -42.42
C LEU A 872 39.37 0.56 -42.99
N PHE A 873 40.37 -0.15 -42.45
CA PHE A 873 40.79 -1.48 -42.92
C PHE A 873 40.26 -2.67 -42.10
N LYS A 874 39.50 -2.45 -41.02
CA LYS A 874 38.79 -3.56 -40.35
C LYS A 874 37.47 -3.85 -41.07
N ARG A 875 37.39 -5.06 -41.64
CA ARG A 875 36.20 -5.58 -42.35
C ARG A 875 34.94 -5.42 -41.50
N LYS A 876 33.93 -4.72 -42.01
CA LYS A 876 32.61 -4.61 -41.35
C LYS A 876 32.10 -5.99 -40.94
N LYS A 877 31.65 -6.10 -39.71
CA LYS A 877 30.87 -7.24 -39.23
C LYS A 877 29.45 -7.01 -39.71
N GLU A 878 28.98 -7.80 -40.66
CA GLU A 878 27.58 -7.72 -41.12
C GLU A 878 26.65 -8.02 -39.94
N VAL A 879 26.07 -6.97 -39.36
CA VAL A 879 24.90 -7.09 -38.50
C VAL A 879 23.77 -7.56 -39.41
N LYS A 880 23.37 -8.83 -39.27
CA LYS A 880 22.13 -9.30 -39.89
C LYS A 880 21.00 -8.44 -39.35
N GLU A 881 20.24 -7.81 -40.24
CA GLU A 881 18.96 -7.22 -39.89
C GLU A 881 18.12 -8.30 -39.18
N GLU A 882 17.67 -8.01 -37.96
CA GLU A 882 16.79 -8.93 -37.26
C GLU A 882 15.42 -8.95 -37.97
N PRO A 883 14.84 -10.13 -38.23
CA PRO A 883 13.53 -10.21 -38.86
C PRO A 883 12.50 -9.47 -38.00
N LEU A 884 11.54 -8.80 -38.66
CA LEU A 884 10.56 -7.90 -38.03
C LEU A 884 9.82 -8.53 -36.83
N GLU A 885 9.64 -9.85 -36.83
CA GLU A 885 9.08 -10.65 -35.73
C GLU A 885 9.83 -10.50 -34.39
N ARG A 886 11.13 -10.17 -34.40
CA ARG A 886 11.92 -9.98 -33.18
C ARG A 886 11.71 -8.62 -32.51
N ARG A 887 11.30 -7.58 -33.25
CA ARG A 887 11.00 -6.25 -32.66
C ARG A 887 9.85 -6.28 -31.64
N TYR A 888 9.00 -7.29 -31.71
CA TYR A 888 7.84 -7.47 -30.82
C TYR A 888 8.08 -8.48 -29.69
N ARG A 889 9.32 -8.99 -29.51
CA ARG A 889 9.68 -9.74 -28.31
C ARG A 889 10.20 -8.80 -27.23
N PRO A 890 9.82 -8.97 -25.95
CA PRO A 890 10.45 -8.22 -24.86
C PRO A 890 11.96 -8.47 -24.87
N PRO A 891 12.79 -7.44 -24.61
CA PRO A 891 14.25 -7.59 -24.61
C PRO A 891 14.69 -8.64 -23.59
N SER A 892 15.71 -9.42 -23.93
CA SER A 892 16.14 -10.55 -23.11
C SER A 892 16.56 -10.11 -21.70
N PRO A 893 16.48 -10.97 -20.67
CA PRO A 893 16.88 -10.61 -19.31
C PRO A 893 18.30 -10.03 -19.22
N LYS A 894 19.24 -10.50 -20.05
CA LYS A 894 20.61 -9.97 -20.14
C LYS A 894 20.74 -8.61 -20.85
N GLN A 895 19.73 -8.19 -21.62
CA GLN A 895 19.62 -6.83 -22.14
C GLN A 895 18.90 -5.91 -21.15
N ARG A 896 17.89 -6.41 -20.43
CA ARG A 896 17.21 -5.68 -19.33
C ARG A 896 18.16 -5.39 -18.15
N ALA A 897 19.07 -6.31 -17.85
CA ALA A 897 20.09 -6.16 -16.80
C ALA A 897 21.28 -5.25 -17.19
N LYS A 898 21.25 -4.57 -18.34
CA LYS A 898 22.19 -3.47 -18.62
C LYS A 898 21.74 -2.22 -17.86
N PRO A 899 22.66 -1.46 -17.24
CA PRO A 899 22.36 -0.11 -16.75
C PRO A 899 21.76 0.78 -17.85
N ALA A 900 20.80 1.60 -17.45
CA ALA A 900 20.03 2.48 -18.31
C ALA A 900 19.53 3.70 -17.50
N PRO A 901 19.07 4.80 -18.12
CA PRO A 901 18.63 6.00 -17.41
C PRO A 901 17.55 5.73 -16.34
N ARG A 902 16.73 4.69 -16.56
CA ARG A 902 15.74 4.19 -15.61
C ARG A 902 16.32 3.78 -14.24
N ASN A 903 17.58 3.35 -14.19
CA ASN A 903 18.26 3.08 -12.92
C ASN A 903 18.40 4.37 -12.10
N VAL A 904 18.81 5.49 -12.72
CA VAL A 904 18.95 6.79 -12.04
C VAL A 904 17.60 7.29 -11.55
N THR A 905 16.53 7.20 -12.36
CA THR A 905 15.18 7.55 -11.93
C THR A 905 14.63 6.60 -10.86
N SER A 906 15.00 5.31 -10.88
CA SER A 906 14.65 4.35 -9.84
C SER A 906 15.29 4.71 -8.49
N LEU A 907 16.57 5.11 -8.48
CA LEU A 907 17.22 5.59 -7.26
C LEU A 907 16.51 6.85 -6.74
N LEU A 908 16.23 7.84 -7.60
CA LEU A 908 15.50 9.06 -7.23
C LEU A 908 14.08 8.77 -6.67
N SER A 909 13.30 7.89 -7.32
CA SER A 909 12.01 7.43 -6.81
C SER A 909 12.12 6.66 -5.49
N SER A 910 13.19 5.87 -5.29
CA SER A 910 13.40 5.14 -4.03
C SER A 910 13.75 6.09 -2.87
N THR A 911 14.53 7.15 -3.13
CA THR A 911 14.76 8.22 -2.15
C THR A 911 13.45 8.93 -1.81
N LEU A 912 12.68 9.35 -2.82
CA LEU A 912 11.38 10.01 -2.63
C LEU A 912 10.42 9.15 -1.78
N PHE A 913 10.28 7.87 -2.13
CA PHE A 913 9.46 6.90 -1.39
C PHE A 913 9.88 6.75 0.08
N VAL A 914 11.17 6.71 0.40
CA VAL A 914 11.63 6.62 1.80
C VAL A 914 11.33 7.92 2.57
N LEU A 915 11.40 9.09 1.92
CA LEU A 915 11.04 10.36 2.55
C LEU A 915 9.54 10.43 2.87
N ASP A 916 8.70 9.94 1.96
CA ASP A 916 7.24 9.87 2.13
C ASP A 916 6.82 8.85 3.17
N LEU A 917 7.49 7.69 3.21
CA LEU A 917 7.21 6.62 4.16
C LEU A 917 7.37 7.07 5.62
N TYR A 918 8.21 8.08 5.89
CA TYR A 918 8.38 8.69 7.20
C TYR A 918 7.65 10.04 7.36
N ASP A 919 6.72 10.38 6.46
CA ASP A 919 5.89 11.59 6.53
C ASP A 919 6.71 12.91 6.58
N ILE A 920 7.86 12.98 5.90
CA ILE A 920 8.76 14.15 5.94
C ILE A 920 8.14 15.35 5.22
N HIS A 921 8.20 16.51 5.88
CA HIS A 921 7.62 17.77 5.39
C HIS A 921 8.02 18.11 3.94
N SER A 922 7.02 18.36 3.09
CA SER A 922 7.12 18.62 1.65
C SER A 922 8.25 19.57 1.24
N VAL A 923 8.38 20.70 1.92
CA VAL A 923 9.45 21.71 1.80
C VAL A 923 10.87 21.12 1.89
N ILE A 924 11.13 20.18 2.80
CA ILE A 924 12.44 19.51 2.94
C ILE A 924 12.63 18.51 1.79
N THR A 925 11.62 17.70 1.50
CA THR A 925 11.61 16.72 0.41
C THR A 925 11.89 17.38 -0.95
N CYS A 926 11.29 18.54 -1.24
CA CYS A 926 11.56 19.30 -2.46
C CYS A 926 13.00 19.83 -2.54
N GLN A 927 13.57 20.27 -1.40
CA GLN A 927 14.97 20.72 -1.34
C GLN A 927 15.95 19.56 -1.56
N ILE A 928 15.69 18.36 -1.01
CA ILE A 928 16.51 17.17 -1.24
C ILE A 928 16.53 16.84 -2.74
N ILE A 929 15.37 16.73 -3.39
CA ILE A 929 15.29 16.42 -4.82
C ILE A 929 15.92 17.54 -5.68
N SER A 930 15.78 18.81 -5.29
CA SER A 930 16.46 19.94 -5.96
C SER A 930 17.99 19.84 -5.85
N GLN A 931 18.54 19.47 -4.69
CA GLN A 931 19.99 19.25 -4.51
C GLN A 931 20.49 18.07 -5.34
N LEU A 932 19.76 16.95 -5.38
CA LEU A 932 20.15 15.78 -6.20
C LEU A 932 20.10 16.11 -7.70
N LEU A 933 19.14 16.90 -8.16
CA LEU A 933 19.07 17.39 -9.55
C LEU A 933 20.21 18.38 -9.88
N TYR A 934 20.65 19.20 -8.92
CA TYR A 934 21.86 20.03 -9.05
C TYR A 934 23.11 19.15 -9.23
N TRP A 935 23.32 18.20 -8.31
CA TRP A 935 24.48 17.32 -8.30
C TRP A 935 24.57 16.47 -9.58
N ILE A 936 23.46 15.86 -10.02
CA ILE A 936 23.38 15.13 -11.30
C ILE A 936 23.74 16.05 -12.48
N GLY A 937 23.25 17.30 -12.47
CA GLY A 937 23.57 18.29 -13.49
C GLY A 937 25.06 18.67 -13.53
N ALA A 938 25.66 18.94 -12.37
CA ALA A 938 27.08 19.28 -12.25
C ALA A 938 27.99 18.11 -12.66
N GLU A 939 27.71 16.89 -12.19
CA GLU A 939 28.52 15.71 -12.51
C GLU A 939 28.43 15.33 -13.98
N LEU A 940 27.23 15.28 -14.57
CA LEU A 940 27.10 15.01 -16.01
C LEU A 940 27.80 16.08 -16.86
N PHE A 941 27.74 17.36 -16.46
CA PHE A 941 28.48 18.43 -17.14
C PHE A 941 29.99 18.17 -17.09
N ASN A 942 30.52 17.90 -15.90
CA ASN A 942 31.95 17.71 -15.67
C ASN A 942 32.49 16.49 -16.42
N ARG A 943 31.80 15.35 -16.34
CA ARG A 943 32.22 14.11 -17.01
C ARG A 943 32.21 14.21 -18.54
N ILE A 944 31.30 15.02 -19.11
CA ILE A 944 31.29 15.32 -20.56
C ILE A 944 32.44 16.27 -20.93
N MET A 945 32.69 17.31 -20.14
CA MET A 945 33.73 18.32 -20.41
C MET A 945 35.16 17.78 -20.27
N SER A 946 35.39 16.89 -19.30
CA SER A 946 36.70 16.27 -19.06
C SER A 946 37.01 15.10 -20.00
N ASN A 947 36.00 14.40 -20.54
CA ASN A 947 36.21 13.21 -21.36
C ASN A 947 35.84 13.42 -22.84
N ARG A 948 36.87 13.56 -23.69
CA ARG A 948 36.77 13.74 -25.14
C ARG A 948 35.93 12.66 -25.87
N LYS A 949 35.74 11.48 -25.26
CA LYS A 949 34.84 10.42 -25.76
C LYS A 949 33.41 10.91 -26.01
N TYR A 950 32.91 11.84 -25.19
CA TYR A 950 31.53 12.31 -25.22
C TYR A 950 31.33 13.60 -26.04
N LEU A 951 32.41 14.30 -26.42
CA LEU A 951 32.40 15.54 -27.21
C LEU A 951 32.24 15.25 -28.73
N ALA A 952 31.14 14.60 -29.10
CA ALA A 952 30.75 14.27 -30.48
C ALA A 952 29.23 14.41 -30.64
N ARG A 953 28.74 14.81 -31.83
CA ARG A 953 27.31 15.02 -32.11
C ARG A 953 26.43 13.83 -31.70
N THR A 954 26.80 12.62 -32.11
CA THR A 954 26.00 11.41 -31.87
C THR A 954 25.93 11.04 -30.39
N LYS A 955 27.04 11.18 -29.65
CA LYS A 955 27.05 11.04 -28.19
C LYS A 955 26.25 12.17 -27.52
N ALA A 956 26.29 13.39 -28.04
CA ALA A 956 25.48 14.48 -27.52
C ALA A 956 23.96 14.24 -27.71
N MET A 957 23.55 13.69 -28.87
CA MET A 957 22.16 13.27 -29.10
C MET A 957 21.72 12.13 -28.17
N GLN A 958 22.56 11.11 -28.00
CA GLN A 958 22.33 9.98 -27.09
C GLN A 958 22.13 10.46 -25.65
N ILE A 959 23.07 11.25 -25.11
CA ILE A 959 23.01 11.74 -23.73
C ILE A 959 21.82 12.70 -23.56
N ARG A 960 21.47 13.52 -24.57
CA ARG A 960 20.28 14.37 -24.49
C ARG A 960 18.99 13.57 -24.36
N MET A 961 18.89 12.42 -25.03
CA MET A 961 17.73 11.52 -24.95
C MET A 961 17.71 10.69 -23.64
N ASN A 962 18.88 10.42 -23.06
CA ASN A 962 18.97 9.87 -21.70
C ASN A 962 18.52 10.91 -20.65
N ILE A 963 18.88 12.19 -20.82
CA ILE A 963 18.48 13.29 -19.93
C ILE A 963 16.99 13.62 -20.04
N SER A 964 16.33 13.47 -21.20
CA SER A 964 14.89 13.68 -21.28
C SER A 964 14.10 12.72 -20.40
N ILE A 965 14.61 11.52 -20.10
CA ILE A 965 14.00 10.59 -19.14
C ILE A 965 14.03 11.15 -17.71
N LEU A 966 15.05 11.92 -17.33
CA LEU A 966 15.08 12.66 -16.06
C LEU A 966 14.08 13.83 -16.06
N GLU A 967 13.92 14.53 -17.20
CA GLU A 967 12.92 15.59 -17.34
C GLU A 967 11.48 15.04 -17.34
N ASP A 968 11.23 13.84 -17.88
CA ASP A 968 9.95 13.13 -17.81
C ASP A 968 9.66 12.60 -16.41
N TRP A 969 10.66 12.03 -15.74
CA TRP A 969 10.53 11.64 -14.32
C TRP A 969 10.18 12.85 -13.44
N ALA A 970 10.82 14.00 -13.65
CA ALA A 970 10.50 15.23 -12.93
C ALA A 970 9.10 15.75 -13.25
N ARG A 971 8.59 15.56 -14.48
CA ARG A 971 7.18 15.87 -14.85
C ARG A 971 6.18 14.97 -14.14
N GLN A 972 6.46 13.67 -14.05
CA GLN A 972 5.62 12.69 -13.37
C GLN A 972 5.61 12.90 -11.85
N ASN A 973 6.77 13.22 -11.26
CA ASN A 973 6.96 13.44 -9.83
C ASN A 973 6.96 14.95 -9.50
N ASN A 974 6.13 15.75 -10.18
CA ASN A 974 6.16 17.20 -10.05
C ASN A 974 5.52 17.69 -8.73
N ARG A 975 6.32 17.80 -7.68
CA ARG A 975 5.88 18.36 -6.40
C ARG A 975 6.14 19.85 -6.33
N ALA A 976 5.19 20.58 -5.77
CA ALA A 976 5.35 21.95 -5.33
C ALA A 976 5.48 21.94 -3.79
N PRO A 977 6.41 22.70 -3.19
CA PRO A 977 6.45 22.86 -1.74
C PRO A 977 5.24 23.70 -1.29
N GLU A 978 4.42 23.14 -0.40
CA GLU A 978 3.30 23.85 0.22
C GLU A 978 3.84 24.89 1.21
N HIS A 979 3.80 26.15 0.81
CA HIS A 979 4.05 27.29 1.70
C HIS A 979 2.79 28.14 1.85
N TYR A 980 2.63 28.75 3.03
CA TYR A 980 1.49 29.60 3.34
C TYR A 980 1.91 31.07 3.52
N GLU A 981 1.66 31.88 2.50
CA GLU A 981 2.08 33.28 2.44
C GLU A 981 0.94 34.19 1.96
N HIS A 982 0.82 35.39 2.56
CA HIS A 982 -0.12 36.44 2.14
C HIS A 982 -1.63 36.07 2.19
N GLY A 983 -2.01 34.96 2.84
CA GLY A 983 -3.41 34.53 2.96
C GLY A 983 -3.91 33.64 1.81
N GLU A 984 -3.01 33.20 0.94
CA GLU A 984 -3.24 32.20 -0.09
C GLU A 984 -2.23 31.04 0.12
N MET A 985 -2.59 29.80 -0.23
CA MET A 985 -1.56 28.78 -0.45
C MET A 985 -0.78 29.18 -1.70
N ARG A 986 0.47 29.60 -1.52
CA ARG A 986 1.39 29.98 -2.59
C ARG A 986 2.66 29.17 -2.41
N SER A 987 2.98 28.31 -3.38
CA SER A 987 4.22 27.55 -3.38
C SER A 987 5.43 28.49 -3.60
N THR A 988 5.89 29.14 -2.54
CA THR A 988 7.07 30.05 -2.55
C THR A 988 8.40 29.30 -2.48
N GLY A 989 8.43 28.12 -3.10
CA GLY A 989 9.63 27.33 -3.36
C GLY A 989 9.51 26.62 -4.71
N GLU A 990 10.65 26.26 -5.29
CA GLU A 990 10.73 25.81 -6.69
C GLU A 990 10.19 24.38 -6.87
N ALA A 991 9.26 24.19 -7.80
CA ALA A 991 8.68 22.88 -8.09
C ALA A 991 9.70 21.94 -8.75
N THR A 992 9.50 20.62 -8.62
CA THR A 992 10.46 19.60 -9.13
C THR A 992 10.77 19.76 -10.63
N VAL A 993 9.78 20.11 -11.46
CA VAL A 993 9.98 20.40 -12.90
C VAL A 993 10.81 21.65 -13.14
N GLU A 994 10.65 22.70 -12.33
CA GLU A 994 11.41 23.94 -12.46
C GLU A 994 12.85 23.74 -12.02
N ALA A 995 13.06 23.08 -10.88
CA ALA A 995 14.38 22.68 -10.39
C ALA A 995 15.12 21.82 -11.42
N ALA A 996 14.47 20.80 -12.00
CA ALA A 996 15.05 20.00 -13.07
C ALA A 996 15.41 20.85 -14.31
N ARG A 997 14.50 21.70 -14.78
CA ARG A 997 14.72 22.61 -15.92
C ARG A 997 15.91 23.54 -15.69
N ARG A 998 16.07 24.08 -14.47
CA ARG A 998 17.09 25.07 -14.13
C ARG A 998 18.45 24.44 -13.84
N HIS A 999 18.49 23.30 -13.14
CA HIS A 999 19.72 22.59 -12.78
C HIS A 999 20.33 21.80 -13.95
N LEU A 1000 19.50 21.16 -14.80
CA LEU A 1000 19.99 20.42 -15.97
C LEU A 1000 20.34 21.32 -17.18
N ALA A 1001 19.99 22.61 -17.12
CA ALA A 1001 20.21 23.58 -18.20
C ALA A 1001 21.67 23.65 -18.71
N PRO A 1002 22.73 23.64 -17.89
CA PRO A 1002 24.11 23.67 -18.39
C PRO A 1002 24.46 22.45 -19.23
N VAL A 1003 24.03 21.25 -18.81
CA VAL A 1003 24.25 20.00 -19.57
C VAL A 1003 23.46 20.03 -20.87
N ILE A 1004 22.19 20.40 -20.82
CA ILE A 1004 21.32 20.46 -22.01
C ILE A 1004 21.86 21.47 -23.03
N GLN A 1005 22.36 22.62 -22.58
CA GLN A 1005 22.98 23.63 -23.45
C GLN A 1005 24.34 23.17 -24.01
N LEU A 1006 25.16 22.45 -23.25
CA LEU A 1006 26.41 21.86 -23.75
C LEU A 1006 26.12 20.82 -24.85
N LEU A 1007 25.13 19.97 -24.64
CA LEU A 1007 24.69 18.97 -25.62
C LEU A 1007 24.06 19.61 -26.86
N GLN A 1008 23.37 20.75 -26.72
CA GLN A 1008 22.88 21.55 -27.85
C GLN A 1008 24.06 22.15 -28.65
N TRP A 1009 25.04 22.74 -27.96
CA TRP A 1009 26.24 23.34 -28.58
C TRP A 1009 27.02 22.34 -29.44
N LEU A 1010 27.24 21.12 -28.91
CA LEU A 1010 27.91 20.03 -29.63
C LEU A 1010 27.16 19.58 -30.91
N GLN A 1011 25.83 19.70 -30.94
CA GLN A 1011 25.03 19.37 -32.12
C GLN A 1011 25.06 20.48 -33.19
N CYS A 1012 25.11 21.76 -32.77
CA CYS A 1012 25.10 22.92 -33.65
C CYS A 1012 26.26 22.95 -34.67
N PHE A 1013 27.41 22.35 -34.35
CA PHE A 1013 28.58 22.31 -35.25
C PHE A 1013 28.24 21.69 -36.61
N SER A 1014 27.43 20.63 -36.62
CA SER A 1014 27.01 19.93 -37.84
C SER A 1014 26.06 20.72 -38.75
N SER A 1015 25.36 21.72 -38.18
CA SER A 1015 24.37 22.55 -38.89
C SER A 1015 24.92 23.91 -39.35
N LEU A 1016 26.06 24.37 -38.80
CA LEU A 1016 26.60 25.69 -39.09
C LEU A 1016 27.23 25.77 -40.49
N GLY A 1017 26.77 26.72 -41.29
CA GLY A 1017 27.41 27.11 -42.55
C GLY A 1017 28.78 27.76 -42.32
N ALA A 1018 29.67 27.70 -43.31
CA ALA A 1018 31.04 28.24 -43.19
C ALA A 1018 31.09 29.76 -42.89
N ASP A 1019 30.08 30.49 -43.37
CA ASP A 1019 29.94 31.94 -43.29
C ASP A 1019 28.66 32.38 -42.53
N ASP A 1020 27.91 31.45 -41.93
CA ASP A 1020 26.65 31.74 -41.21
C ASP A 1020 26.93 32.18 -39.76
N LEU A 1021 27.37 33.43 -39.63
CA LEU A 1021 27.64 34.06 -38.34
C LEU A 1021 26.34 34.52 -37.65
N GLU A 1022 25.23 34.64 -38.36
CA GLU A 1022 23.94 35.07 -37.80
C GLU A 1022 23.27 33.93 -37.02
N ALA A 1023 23.25 32.70 -37.56
CA ALA A 1023 22.82 31.52 -36.82
C ALA A 1023 23.73 31.21 -35.61
N LEU A 1024 25.04 31.49 -35.71
CA LEU A 1024 25.96 31.39 -34.58
C LEU A 1024 25.60 32.40 -33.46
N VAL A 1025 25.29 33.65 -33.82
CA VAL A 1025 24.88 34.66 -32.83
C VAL A 1025 23.52 34.31 -32.21
N GLY A 1026 22.56 33.84 -33.01
CA GLY A 1026 21.25 33.39 -32.52
C GLY A 1026 21.35 32.21 -31.55
N THR A 1027 22.18 31.21 -31.85
CA THR A 1027 22.41 30.07 -30.95
C THR A 1027 23.15 30.49 -29.67
N LEU A 1028 24.19 31.33 -29.77
CA LEU A 1028 24.90 31.85 -28.58
C LEU A 1028 24.02 32.72 -27.66
N GLN A 1029 22.98 33.39 -28.20
CA GLN A 1029 22.00 34.11 -27.38
C GLN A 1029 21.03 33.19 -26.61
N GLN A 1030 20.88 31.93 -27.02
CA GLN A 1030 20.09 30.91 -26.30
C GLN A 1030 20.92 30.23 -25.20
N LEU A 1031 22.22 30.02 -25.43
CA LEU A 1031 23.17 29.32 -24.55
C LEU A 1031 23.62 30.16 -23.33
N LYS A 1032 22.66 30.63 -22.52
CA LYS A 1032 22.88 31.62 -21.44
C LYS A 1032 23.55 31.08 -20.17
N SER A 1033 23.61 29.76 -19.96
CA SER A 1033 24.24 29.15 -18.77
C SER A 1033 25.62 28.54 -19.04
N LEU A 1034 26.19 28.77 -20.22
CA LEU A 1034 27.56 28.34 -20.56
C LEU A 1034 28.52 29.54 -20.55
N SER A 1035 29.73 29.34 -20.02
CA SER A 1035 30.78 30.34 -20.08
C SER A 1035 31.44 30.35 -21.49
N PRO A 1036 31.96 31.50 -21.96
CA PRO A 1036 32.75 31.55 -23.18
C PRO A 1036 34.00 30.65 -23.15
N GLN A 1037 34.52 30.30 -21.96
CA GLN A 1037 35.64 29.36 -21.82
C GLN A 1037 35.17 27.91 -22.05
N GLN A 1038 34.02 27.51 -21.50
CA GLN A 1038 33.42 26.19 -21.73
C GLN A 1038 33.06 25.97 -23.20
N LEU A 1039 32.46 26.98 -23.84
CA LEU A 1039 32.11 26.94 -25.28
C LEU A 1039 33.33 26.72 -26.19
N ILE A 1040 34.48 27.34 -25.85
CA ILE A 1040 35.73 27.19 -26.59
C ILE A 1040 36.35 25.81 -26.34
N HIS A 1041 36.48 25.38 -25.08
CA HIS A 1041 37.04 24.06 -24.72
C HIS A 1041 36.29 22.91 -25.41
N ALA A 1042 34.96 22.95 -25.40
CA ALA A 1042 34.11 21.96 -26.06
C ALA A 1042 34.25 21.97 -27.59
N ALA A 1043 34.62 23.10 -28.20
CA ALA A 1043 34.87 23.21 -29.64
C ALA A 1043 36.28 22.74 -30.02
N ASP A 1044 37.31 23.08 -29.25
CA ASP A 1044 38.71 22.67 -29.50
C ASP A 1044 38.90 21.15 -29.29
N HIS A 1045 38.26 20.59 -28.26
CA HIS A 1045 38.26 19.14 -28.00
C HIS A 1045 37.24 18.36 -28.81
N TYR A 1046 36.42 19.00 -29.65
CA TYR A 1046 35.39 18.31 -30.44
C TYR A 1046 35.97 17.17 -31.29
N ARG A 1047 35.16 16.13 -31.52
CA ARG A 1047 35.54 14.92 -32.26
C ARG A 1047 34.67 14.74 -33.50
N PRO A 1048 35.04 15.32 -34.66
CA PRO A 1048 34.18 15.33 -35.85
C PRO A 1048 34.00 13.94 -36.48
N GLU A 1049 32.77 13.67 -36.89
CA GLU A 1049 32.32 12.43 -37.52
C GLU A 1049 32.60 12.44 -39.04
N VAL A 1050 32.77 11.28 -39.68
CA VAL A 1050 33.09 11.21 -41.12
C VAL A 1050 31.93 11.76 -41.96
N GLY A 1051 32.17 12.89 -42.64
CA GLY A 1051 31.18 13.65 -43.42
C GLY A 1051 30.77 14.98 -42.79
N GLU A 1052 31.09 15.21 -41.53
CA GLU A 1052 30.82 16.45 -40.81
C GLU A 1052 31.83 17.57 -41.17
N LYS A 1053 31.43 18.83 -41.00
CA LYS A 1053 32.34 19.99 -41.03
C LYS A 1053 32.51 20.50 -39.61
N GLY A 1054 33.74 20.52 -39.10
CA GLY A 1054 34.04 21.14 -37.80
C GLY A 1054 33.84 22.66 -37.82
N LEU A 1055 33.76 23.27 -36.63
CA LEU A 1055 33.47 24.69 -36.44
C LEU A 1055 34.37 25.59 -37.33
N PRO A 1056 33.81 26.53 -38.12
CA PRO A 1056 34.60 27.34 -39.04
C PRO A 1056 35.48 28.35 -38.28
N LYS A 1057 36.66 28.66 -38.86
CA LYS A 1057 37.67 29.54 -38.24
C LYS A 1057 37.17 30.98 -38.01
N SER A 1058 36.13 31.39 -38.73
CA SER A 1058 35.35 32.61 -38.50
C SER A 1058 34.65 32.60 -37.15
N ALA A 1059 33.89 31.54 -36.85
CA ALA A 1059 33.16 31.34 -35.60
C ALA A 1059 34.11 31.23 -34.39
N LEU A 1060 35.18 30.44 -34.49
CA LEU A 1060 36.16 30.30 -33.40
C LEU A 1060 36.86 31.63 -33.07
N LYS A 1061 37.15 32.45 -34.08
CA LYS A 1061 37.68 33.82 -33.89
C LYS A 1061 36.66 34.75 -33.21
N TYR A 1062 35.36 34.56 -33.43
CA TYR A 1062 34.29 35.31 -32.78
C TYR A 1062 34.14 34.92 -31.30
N LEU A 1063 34.18 33.63 -30.97
CA LEU A 1063 34.20 33.13 -29.58
C LEU A 1063 35.38 33.70 -28.79
N LEU A 1064 36.59 33.69 -29.37
CA LEU A 1064 37.79 34.30 -28.77
C LEU A 1064 37.69 35.82 -28.59
N ALA A 1065 36.83 36.51 -29.35
CA ALA A 1065 36.54 37.93 -29.12
C ALA A 1065 35.58 38.13 -27.93
N ILE A 1066 34.51 37.33 -27.85
CA ILE A 1066 33.58 37.32 -26.71
C ILE A 1066 34.32 37.00 -25.40
N GLN A 1067 35.19 35.98 -25.41
CA GLN A 1067 36.00 35.60 -24.25
C GLN A 1067 36.86 36.77 -23.75
N LYS A 1068 37.51 37.50 -24.66
CA LYS A 1068 38.32 38.68 -24.32
C LYS A 1068 37.49 39.87 -23.83
N GLU A 1069 36.28 40.07 -24.36
CA GLU A 1069 35.37 41.07 -23.81
C GLU A 1069 34.90 40.69 -22.40
N ALA A 1070 34.59 39.43 -22.16
CA ALA A 1070 34.17 38.91 -20.85
C ALA A 1070 35.27 39.05 -19.79
N THR A 1071 36.53 38.71 -20.09
CA THR A 1071 37.65 38.90 -19.15
C THR A 1071 37.88 40.39 -18.86
N LEU A 1072 37.95 41.24 -19.88
CA LEU A 1072 38.08 42.70 -19.71
C LEU A 1072 36.89 43.31 -18.92
N ARG A 1073 35.70 42.73 -19.02
CA ARG A 1073 34.51 43.15 -18.24
C ARG A 1073 34.61 42.72 -16.77
N ARG A 1074 35.13 41.52 -16.49
CA ARG A 1074 35.41 41.01 -15.14
C ARG A 1074 36.52 41.80 -14.45
N GLU A 1075 37.58 42.18 -15.18
CA GLU A 1075 38.63 43.08 -14.72
C GLU A 1075 38.09 44.49 -14.41
N LYS A 1076 37.23 45.04 -15.27
CA LYS A 1076 36.53 46.32 -15.03
C LYS A 1076 35.57 46.27 -13.83
N GLN A 1077 35.07 45.10 -13.43
CA GLN A 1077 34.32 44.93 -12.19
C GLN A 1077 35.26 44.84 -10.97
N ARG A 1078 36.34 44.05 -11.05
CA ARG A 1078 37.38 43.98 -10.01
C ARG A 1078 38.11 45.32 -9.75
N THR A 1079 38.12 46.25 -10.71
CA THR A 1079 38.83 47.54 -10.60
C THR A 1079 37.95 48.75 -10.25
N LYS A 1080 36.69 48.55 -9.83
CA LYS A 1080 35.86 49.63 -9.25
C LYS A 1080 36.12 49.81 -7.74
N PRO A 1081 36.69 50.93 -7.27
CA PRO A 1081 36.68 51.27 -5.85
C PRO A 1081 35.31 51.88 -5.48
N GLY A 1082 34.58 51.28 -4.53
CA GLY A 1082 33.26 51.82 -4.15
C GLY A 1082 32.48 51.05 -3.07
N ASN A 1083 32.76 51.41 -1.80
CA ASN A 1083 31.84 51.42 -0.65
C ASN A 1083 31.00 50.18 -0.26
N THR A 1084 31.28 49.69 0.96
CA THR A 1084 30.33 49.34 2.06
C THR A 1084 28.99 48.63 1.72
N GLY A 1085 28.67 47.47 2.29
CA GLY A 1085 29.42 46.64 3.25
C GLY A 1085 28.50 45.67 4.01
N ALA A 1086 29.06 44.57 4.52
CA ALA A 1086 28.37 43.60 5.38
C ALA A 1086 29.26 43.24 6.59
N PRO A 1087 28.68 42.86 7.76
CA PRO A 1087 29.46 42.76 9.00
C PRO A 1087 30.24 41.44 9.10
N LEU A 1088 31.48 41.52 9.56
CA LEU A 1088 32.21 40.38 10.14
C LEU A 1088 31.80 40.24 11.61
N THR A 1089 31.30 39.07 12.02
CA THR A 1089 31.06 38.74 13.43
C THR A 1089 32.38 38.49 14.18
N PRO A 1090 32.44 38.72 15.51
CA PRO A 1090 33.71 39.01 16.18
C PRO A 1090 34.35 37.81 16.88
N GLN A 1091 35.64 37.57 16.62
CA GLN A 1091 36.48 36.76 17.51
C GLN A 1091 37.12 37.62 18.62
N LYS A 1092 36.61 37.47 19.85
CA LYS A 1092 37.45 37.47 21.05
C LYS A 1092 37.99 36.04 21.24
N GLY A 1093 39.19 35.79 21.74
CA GLY A 1093 40.23 36.75 22.13
C GLY A 1093 41.32 36.07 22.97
N GLY A 1094 42.23 35.34 22.32
CA GLY A 1094 43.37 34.70 22.99
C GLY A 1094 44.52 35.69 23.21
N ALA A 1095 44.98 35.84 24.45
CA ALA A 1095 45.96 36.84 24.83
C ALA A 1095 47.38 36.27 25.07
N ASN A 1096 48.32 36.75 24.24
CA ASN A 1096 49.77 36.88 24.47
C ASN A 1096 50.68 35.65 24.73
N GLY A 1097 51.74 35.57 23.91
CA GLY A 1097 53.05 34.98 24.26
C GLY A 1097 53.45 33.78 23.40
N GLU A 1098 54.65 33.69 22.82
CA GLU A 1098 55.74 34.68 22.67
C GLU A 1098 56.62 34.33 21.44
N ASN A 1099 57.83 34.90 21.34
CA ASN A 1099 58.84 34.78 20.25
C ASN A 1099 59.14 33.32 19.75
N ASP A 1100 59.77 33.04 18.60
CA ASP A 1100 60.79 33.83 17.86
C ASP A 1100 60.91 33.49 16.33
N LYS A 1101 61.98 33.96 15.67
CA LYS A 1101 62.19 34.09 14.21
C LYS A 1101 62.95 32.93 13.53
N GLN A 1102 62.86 32.91 12.19
CA GLN A 1102 63.89 32.49 11.19
C GLN A 1102 64.33 31.00 11.15
N GLY A 1103 64.72 30.41 10.01
CA GLY A 1103 64.59 30.85 8.61
C GLY A 1103 65.76 30.42 7.67
N SER A 1104 65.51 29.52 6.70
CA SER A 1104 66.40 29.12 5.57
C SER A 1104 67.72 28.39 5.96
N PRO A 1105 68.59 27.89 5.02
CA PRO A 1105 68.51 27.70 3.55
C PRO A 1105 68.74 26.19 3.16
N SER A 1106 69.34 25.68 2.05
CA SER A 1106 69.94 26.20 0.79
C SER A 1106 70.01 25.15 -0.37
N SER A 1107 69.23 25.35 -1.44
CA SER A 1107 69.58 25.24 -2.88
C SER A 1107 70.47 24.13 -3.51
N SER A 1108 69.99 23.60 -4.66
CA SER A 1108 70.68 23.47 -6.00
C SER A 1108 71.17 22.11 -6.55
N ARG A 1109 71.07 22.00 -7.90
CA ARG A 1109 71.55 20.95 -8.86
C ARG A 1109 70.70 19.65 -8.94
N GLY A 1110 70.46 19.05 -10.12
CA GLY A 1110 70.73 19.50 -11.51
C GLY A 1110 70.54 18.41 -12.58
N ASP A 1111 70.20 18.84 -13.81
CA ASP A 1111 70.30 18.18 -15.13
C ASP A 1111 69.53 16.86 -15.50
N ALA A 1112 68.58 17.04 -16.44
CA ALA A 1112 68.39 16.30 -17.72
C ALA A 1112 67.49 15.03 -17.87
N ASP A 1113 66.69 15.11 -18.96
CA ASP A 1113 66.05 14.12 -19.87
C ASP A 1113 64.94 13.13 -19.42
N ASN A 1114 63.80 13.30 -20.10
CA ASN A 1114 62.76 12.35 -20.56
C ASN A 1114 62.01 11.42 -19.56
N ASP A 1115 60.70 11.62 -19.44
CA ASP A 1115 59.71 10.91 -20.29
C ASP A 1115 58.43 11.77 -20.46
N ASP A 1116 57.48 11.34 -21.30
CA ASP A 1116 56.26 12.06 -21.72
C ASP A 1116 55.03 11.83 -20.78
N ASP A 1117 53.90 12.46 -21.16
CA ASP A 1117 52.49 12.26 -20.77
C ASP A 1117 51.91 13.00 -19.52
N ASP A 1118 51.00 13.93 -19.83
CA ASP A 1118 49.75 14.33 -19.14
C ASP A 1118 49.70 14.56 -17.60
N ASP A 1119 49.92 15.81 -17.20
CA ASP A 1119 49.33 16.43 -15.98
C ASP A 1119 49.01 17.93 -16.29
N ASP A 1120 47.92 18.17 -17.03
CA ASP A 1120 47.50 19.51 -17.48
C ASP A 1120 46.44 20.08 -16.52
N ASP A 1121 46.89 20.85 -15.51
CA ASP A 1121 46.07 21.47 -14.46
C ASP A 1121 44.92 22.32 -15.06
N ALA A 1122 43.68 21.81 -15.00
CA ALA A 1122 42.54 22.43 -15.66
C ALA A 1122 42.20 23.82 -15.04
N PRO A 1123 41.98 24.88 -15.85
CA PRO A 1123 41.81 26.23 -15.34
C PRO A 1123 40.52 26.39 -14.51
N GLU A 1124 40.63 27.11 -13.38
CA GLU A 1124 39.69 27.27 -12.24
C GLU A 1124 38.18 27.50 -12.52
N HIS A 1125 37.77 27.72 -13.76
CA HIS A 1125 36.38 28.04 -14.16
C HIS A 1125 35.87 27.24 -15.37
N LEU A 1126 36.51 26.11 -15.68
CA LEU A 1126 36.05 25.22 -16.75
C LEU A 1126 34.89 24.33 -16.29
N LEU A 1127 35.00 23.74 -15.10
CA LEU A 1127 34.04 22.81 -14.53
C LEU A 1127 32.99 23.51 -13.66
N LEU A 1128 31.90 22.81 -13.36
CA LEU A 1128 30.94 23.18 -12.31
C LEU A 1128 31.40 22.54 -10.99
N ASP A 1129 31.04 23.14 -9.85
CA ASP A 1129 31.36 22.61 -8.53
C ASP A 1129 30.19 21.73 -8.00
N PRO A 1130 30.33 20.40 -7.96
CA PRO A 1130 29.29 19.50 -7.47
C PRO A 1130 29.18 19.50 -5.94
N ALA A 1131 30.17 20.03 -5.20
CA ALA A 1131 30.17 20.07 -3.74
C ALA A 1131 29.39 21.27 -3.16
N VAL A 1132 28.81 22.12 -4.02
CA VAL A 1132 27.94 23.22 -3.60
C VAL A 1132 26.61 22.66 -3.09
N MET A 1133 26.40 22.76 -1.78
CA MET A 1133 25.07 22.65 -1.19
C MET A 1133 24.27 23.92 -1.50
N LEU A 1134 23.05 23.75 -2.00
CA LEU A 1134 22.07 24.84 -2.14
C LEU A 1134 21.66 25.37 -0.75
N PRO A 1135 21.17 26.62 -0.65
CA PRO A 1135 20.71 27.18 0.63
C PRO A 1135 19.56 26.34 1.22
N PHE A 1136 19.82 25.69 2.36
CA PHE A 1136 18.80 24.97 3.11
C PHE A 1136 17.90 25.94 3.89
N SER A 1137 16.61 25.62 3.92
CA SER A 1137 15.57 26.36 4.63
C SER A 1137 14.63 25.39 5.34
N LEU A 1138 14.40 25.64 6.63
CA LEU A 1138 13.42 24.89 7.40
C LEU A 1138 11.99 25.33 7.04
N PRO A 1139 10.99 24.43 7.12
CA PRO A 1139 9.59 24.80 7.04
C PRO A 1139 9.25 25.93 8.02
N SER A 1140 8.47 26.91 7.60
CA SER A 1140 8.02 27.99 8.49
C SER A 1140 7.04 27.46 9.53
N VAL A 1141 6.79 28.24 10.59
CA VAL A 1141 5.79 27.87 11.62
C VAL A 1141 4.39 27.71 10.99
N THR A 1142 4.07 28.54 10.00
CA THR A 1142 2.85 28.45 9.20
C THR A 1142 2.79 27.20 8.32
N ASP A 1143 3.89 26.78 7.71
CA ASP A 1143 3.91 25.57 6.87
C ASP A 1143 3.77 24.31 7.75
N MET A 1144 4.43 24.28 8.90
CA MET A 1144 4.27 23.19 9.88
C MET A 1144 2.84 23.13 10.46
N LEU A 1145 2.14 24.26 10.60
CA LEU A 1145 0.73 24.30 11.01
C LEU A 1145 -0.25 23.83 9.91
N VAL A 1146 0.14 23.90 8.64
CA VAL A 1146 -0.62 23.34 7.50
C VAL A 1146 -0.35 21.84 7.31
N THR A 1147 0.87 21.40 7.61
CA THR A 1147 1.29 19.99 7.49
C THR A 1147 0.89 19.14 8.70
N TYR A 1148 1.02 19.66 9.92
CA TYR A 1148 0.82 18.91 11.17
C TYR A 1148 -0.38 19.39 12.02
N GLY A 1149 -1.16 20.38 11.55
CA GLY A 1149 -2.37 20.88 12.22
C GLY A 1149 -3.58 21.00 11.28
N ALA A 1150 -4.72 21.48 11.77
CA ALA A 1150 -5.97 21.52 10.99
C ALA A 1150 -6.02 22.61 9.88
N GLY A 1151 -4.89 23.28 9.63
CA GLY A 1151 -4.78 24.39 8.68
C GLY A 1151 -5.57 25.64 9.10
N PHE A 1152 -5.45 26.70 8.30
CA PHE A 1152 -6.18 27.93 8.53
C PHE A 1152 -7.68 27.73 8.31
N GLY A 1153 -8.47 27.99 9.35
CA GLY A 1153 -9.94 27.81 9.35
C GLY A 1153 -10.44 26.46 9.86
N GLY A 1154 -9.55 25.55 10.28
CA GLY A 1154 -9.95 24.26 10.86
C GLY A 1154 -10.52 23.24 9.85
N VAL A 1155 -10.19 23.40 8.58
CA VAL A 1155 -10.70 22.57 7.47
C VAL A 1155 -10.10 21.15 7.42
N ASN A 1156 -8.91 20.94 7.97
CA ASN A 1156 -8.18 19.67 7.88
C ASN A 1156 -8.08 18.95 9.25
N ARG A 1157 -9.16 18.89 10.03
CA ARG A 1157 -9.18 18.34 11.40
C ARG A 1157 -8.67 16.90 11.51
N GLU A 1158 -8.94 16.05 10.51
CA GLU A 1158 -8.41 14.68 10.42
C GLU A 1158 -6.87 14.64 10.40
N ARG A 1159 -6.25 15.58 9.68
CA ARG A 1159 -4.79 15.68 9.60
C ARG A 1159 -4.18 16.09 10.94
N GLU A 1160 -4.86 16.96 11.71
CA GLU A 1160 -4.41 17.29 13.07
C GLU A 1160 -4.48 16.09 14.02
N ARG A 1161 -5.57 15.30 13.98
CA ARG A 1161 -5.73 14.08 14.79
C ARG A 1161 -4.53 13.13 14.68
N LYS A 1162 -3.98 12.95 13.47
CA LYS A 1162 -2.78 12.13 13.22
C LYS A 1162 -1.51 12.58 13.97
N TYR A 1163 -1.40 13.88 14.29
CA TYR A 1163 -0.23 14.49 14.94
C TYR A 1163 -0.54 15.06 16.33
N ILE A 1164 -1.58 14.58 17.03
CA ILE A 1164 -1.78 14.88 18.46
C ILE A 1164 -0.74 14.11 19.29
N PRO A 1165 -0.01 14.76 20.21
CA PRO A 1165 0.98 14.10 21.06
C PRO A 1165 0.36 13.03 21.99
N THR A 1166 0.48 11.77 21.58
CA THR A 1166 -0.09 10.60 22.25
C THR A 1166 0.95 9.47 22.37
N VAL A 1167 0.73 8.53 23.30
CA VAL A 1167 1.60 7.36 23.50
C VAL A 1167 0.76 6.08 23.35
N PRO A 1168 1.03 5.21 22.36
CA PRO A 1168 0.27 3.98 22.19
C PRO A 1168 0.34 3.06 23.43
N PRO A 1169 -0.77 2.42 23.86
CA PRO A 1169 -0.78 1.57 25.04
C PRO A 1169 0.14 0.35 24.91
N GLU A 1170 0.36 -0.16 23.69
CA GLU A 1170 1.37 -1.19 23.40
C GLU A 1170 2.79 -0.77 23.80
N PHE A 1171 3.10 0.53 23.70
CA PHE A 1171 4.42 1.05 24.03
C PHE A 1171 4.61 1.20 25.54
N LEU A 1172 3.57 1.64 26.25
CA LEU A 1172 3.54 1.65 27.72
C LEU A 1172 3.73 0.23 28.27
N ALA A 1173 3.05 -0.77 27.70
CA ALA A 1173 3.23 -2.18 28.08
C ALA A 1173 4.67 -2.69 27.87
N LYS A 1174 5.38 -2.24 26.83
CA LYS A 1174 6.80 -2.56 26.60
C LYS A 1174 7.71 -1.94 27.66
N LEU A 1175 7.45 -0.69 28.06
CA LEU A 1175 8.17 -0.03 29.17
C LEU A 1175 7.97 -0.78 30.49
N GLU A 1176 6.74 -1.20 30.80
CA GLU A 1176 6.42 -1.96 32.02
C GLU A 1176 7.03 -3.37 32.04
N GLN A 1177 6.97 -4.11 30.93
CA GLN A 1177 7.58 -5.45 30.86
C GLN A 1177 9.11 -5.39 31.07
N LEU A 1178 9.77 -4.37 30.51
CA LEU A 1178 11.19 -4.15 30.74
C LEU A 1178 11.50 -3.75 32.20
N ASN A 1179 10.59 -3.04 32.90
CA ASN A 1179 10.71 -2.76 34.34
C ASN A 1179 10.71 -4.05 35.18
N GLN A 1180 9.98 -5.08 34.76
CA GLN A 1180 9.97 -6.38 35.45
C GLN A 1180 11.23 -7.21 35.15
N ALA A 1181 11.73 -7.17 33.91
CA ALA A 1181 12.82 -8.03 33.43
C ALA A 1181 14.19 -7.80 34.12
N GLN A 1182 14.49 -6.58 34.58
CA GLN A 1182 15.73 -6.28 35.32
C GLN A 1182 15.55 -6.20 36.85
N GLY A 1183 14.32 -6.38 37.35
CA GLY A 1183 13.99 -6.41 38.77
C GLY A 1183 14.44 -7.71 39.45
N GLY A 1184 15.75 -7.89 39.65
CA GLY A 1184 16.38 -9.08 40.22
C GLY A 1184 16.05 -9.37 41.69
N GLY A 1185 14.80 -9.67 42.01
CA GLY A 1185 14.33 -10.02 43.35
C GLY A 1185 12.93 -10.63 43.32
N GLY A 1186 12.82 -11.92 43.63
CA GLY A 1186 11.55 -12.66 43.56
C GLY A 1186 10.49 -12.14 44.53
N GLY A 1187 9.49 -11.44 44.01
CA GLY A 1187 8.32 -10.99 44.77
C GLY A 1187 7.25 -10.42 43.85
N VAL A 1188 6.11 -11.12 43.74
CA VAL A 1188 4.97 -10.67 42.93
C VAL A 1188 4.34 -9.44 43.59
N LYS A 1189 4.74 -8.26 43.14
CA LYS A 1189 3.95 -7.03 43.33
C LYS A 1189 2.81 -7.04 42.30
N LYS A 1190 1.61 -6.66 42.75
CA LYS A 1190 0.49 -6.34 41.87
C LYS A 1190 0.83 -5.15 40.97
N PRO A 1191 0.13 -4.96 39.82
CA PRO A 1191 0.19 -3.71 39.08
C PRO A 1191 -0.05 -2.52 40.02
N MET A 1192 0.68 -1.42 39.82
CA MET A 1192 0.67 -0.29 40.77
C MET A 1192 -0.58 0.60 40.66
N PHE A 1193 -1.39 0.39 39.63
CA PHE A 1193 -2.74 0.92 39.52
C PHE A 1193 -3.70 -0.25 39.28
N GLY A 1194 -4.78 -0.29 40.06
CA GLY A 1194 -5.96 -1.08 39.77
C GLY A 1194 -7.18 -0.17 39.65
N GLU A 1195 -8.23 -0.63 38.99
CA GLU A 1195 -9.45 0.14 38.67
C GLU A 1195 -10.28 0.58 39.92
N LYS A 1196 -9.73 0.45 41.13
CA LYS A 1196 -10.39 0.79 42.41
C LYS A 1196 -9.87 2.06 43.08
N ASP A 1197 -8.77 2.62 42.60
CA ASP A 1197 -8.21 3.85 43.17
C ASP A 1197 -8.92 5.12 42.62
N TRP A 1198 -9.89 4.97 41.71
CA TRP A 1198 -10.70 6.05 41.12
C TRP A 1198 -11.99 6.40 41.87
N GLU A 1199 -12.35 5.70 42.95
CA GLU A 1199 -13.61 5.94 43.69
C GLU A 1199 -13.49 6.99 44.83
N ASN A 1200 -12.29 7.52 45.15
CA ASN A 1200 -12.13 8.55 46.19
C ASN A 1200 -10.99 9.54 45.86
N GLU A 1201 -11.33 10.80 45.57
CA GLU A 1201 -10.98 11.95 46.43
C GLU A 1201 -11.68 13.24 45.95
N GLU A 1202 -12.50 13.85 46.82
CA GLU A 1202 -12.95 15.25 46.68
C GLU A 1202 -11.94 16.18 47.39
N VAL A 1203 -11.17 16.99 46.66
CA VAL A 1203 -10.39 18.13 47.19
C VAL A 1203 -10.40 19.31 46.21
#